data_AF-A0A2H0DGZ0-F1
#
_entry.id   AF-A0A2H0DGZ0-F1
#
_cell.length_a   1.000
_cell.length_b   1.000
_cell.length_c   1.000
_cell.angle_alpha   90.00
_cell.angle_beta   90.00
_cell.angle_gamma   90.00
#
_symmetry.space_group_name_H-M   'P 1'
#
loop_
_entity.id
_entity.type
_entity.pdbx_description
1 polymer ?
#
loop_
_entity_poly.entity_id
_entity_poly.type
_entity_poly.pdbx_seq_one_letter_code
_entity_poly.pdbx_strand_id
1 'polypeptide(L)'
;MPKIPEVPLEIFRDLYSAAAEFAALEPWDSFNDSELFAVRETATRQTGYACVLGALGEVYALCVYRGAEGFDIHRRMQRREFDLESGEIMAAQNCLMAEFADREELEQADRETIKKLGLKFRGRRAWPRFRSHLPGFAPWHLDEAEAKFLVLALRCGTEIARKAQDEGVDLAERPGQVLCWTAAPDRQLDTAWEPEPVYERPEPRPLVLDSERVAAMRGMNLRREGAWEAGASFFPGVMMDRERPYLARNTMVADAESGFILNALVCDAETPVHQALSDAVLGAAERNGALPRELHLRGEETARLLEPLGLALGFAVRAKAQLEMVSAACDAITNEVTPAKLRQPEKRWDRRAMERATYNLSRRLQGQVFESAEEGNRYLEALRESGELDEAPAPRSALEVAQGVMYDAFEHPSPKIRVKLARRALKLSPDCADAYNLLAEETGGTLEEERALYQKGLEAGERALGPEFFEQQVGHFWGMLESRPYMRARAELARCLWQLGEHEVAIDHWREMLRLNPNDNQGMRYILLARLGELGRFEEMEDTFARYKNDCSLEFLLIKVVATFVRRGSSHESAAALREALGQNKHFPDYLLGKKRLPRRMPDSLQMGGESEAVYAVSECLPAWKKATGAMDWLAEQLAKFALPKVGRNDPCPYGSGKKFKKCCGPVAA
;
A
#
# COMPACT_ATOMS: atom_id res chain seq x y z
N MET A 1 -1.23 -29.07 -4.62
CA MET A 1 -2.05 -27.99 -4.03
C MET A 1 -2.48 -28.43 -2.64
N PRO A 2 -2.43 -27.53 -1.65
CA PRO A 2 -2.88 -27.81 -0.29
C PRO A 2 -4.35 -28.21 -0.27
N LYS A 3 -4.70 -29.25 0.49
CA LYS A 3 -6.06 -29.77 0.56
C LYS A 3 -6.89 -28.90 1.50
N ILE A 4 -8.08 -28.49 1.04
CA ILE A 4 -9.05 -27.79 1.89
C ILE A 4 -9.59 -28.80 2.93
N PRO A 5 -9.61 -28.46 4.23
CA PRO A 5 -10.22 -29.32 5.25
C PRO A 5 -11.68 -29.65 4.92
N GLU A 6 -12.06 -30.91 5.08
CA GLU A 6 -13.44 -31.33 4.88
C GLU A 6 -14.25 -31.10 6.16
N VAL A 7 -15.23 -30.21 6.10
CA VAL A 7 -16.14 -29.91 7.20
C VAL A 7 -17.56 -30.35 6.82
N PRO A 8 -18.27 -31.12 7.68
CA PRO A 8 -19.66 -31.50 7.45
C PRO A 8 -20.57 -30.31 7.14
N LEU A 9 -21.45 -30.46 6.14
CA LEU A 9 -22.39 -29.40 5.73
C LEU A 9 -23.34 -28.96 6.86
N GLU A 10 -23.64 -29.84 7.82
CA GLU A 10 -24.45 -29.50 8.99
C GLU A 10 -23.77 -28.45 9.88
N ILE A 11 -22.45 -28.53 10.05
CA ILE A 11 -21.68 -27.56 10.85
C ILE A 11 -21.61 -26.23 10.10
N PHE A 12 -21.40 -26.25 8.78
CA PHE A 12 -21.48 -25.02 8.00
C PHE A 12 -22.89 -24.41 8.04
N ARG A 13 -23.96 -25.22 8.05
CA ARG A 13 -25.33 -24.69 8.20
C ARG A 13 -25.49 -23.94 9.51
N ASP A 14 -25.00 -24.51 10.62
CA ASP A 14 -25.01 -23.84 11.92
C ASP A 14 -24.16 -22.56 11.93
N LEU A 15 -22.98 -22.60 11.28
CA LEU A 15 -22.07 -21.47 11.18
C LEU A 15 -22.67 -20.30 10.39
N TYR A 16 -23.24 -20.55 9.21
CA TYR A 16 -23.91 -19.53 8.42
C TYR A 16 -25.17 -19.00 9.11
N SER A 17 -25.92 -19.83 9.85
CA SER A 17 -27.06 -19.37 10.65
C SER A 17 -26.61 -18.42 11.77
N ALA A 18 -25.59 -18.81 12.54
CA ALA A 18 -25.05 -17.98 13.62
C ALA A 18 -24.46 -16.66 13.08
N ALA A 19 -23.78 -16.70 11.92
CA ALA A 19 -23.25 -15.51 11.28
C ALA A 19 -24.37 -14.55 10.83
N ALA A 20 -25.47 -15.08 10.28
CA ALA A 20 -26.61 -14.27 9.86
C ALA A 20 -27.32 -13.63 11.05
N GLU A 21 -27.52 -14.36 12.15
CA GLU A 21 -28.09 -13.83 13.39
C GLU A 21 -27.22 -12.73 14.00
N PHE A 22 -25.91 -12.93 14.01
CA PHE A 22 -24.94 -11.94 14.48
C PHE A 22 -24.99 -10.65 13.63
N ALA A 23 -24.91 -10.78 12.30
CA ALA A 23 -24.92 -9.62 11.40
C ALA A 23 -26.24 -8.85 11.41
N ALA A 24 -27.37 -9.53 11.62
CA ALA A 24 -28.68 -8.89 11.66
C ALA A 24 -28.84 -7.87 12.80
N LEU A 25 -27.99 -7.95 13.82
CA LEU A 25 -27.96 -6.99 14.93
C LEU A 25 -27.05 -5.78 14.67
N GLU A 26 -26.31 -5.75 13.57
CA GLU A 26 -25.36 -4.68 13.25
C GLU A 26 -24.40 -4.33 14.43
N PRO A 27 -23.71 -5.33 15.02
CA PRO A 27 -22.99 -5.18 16.29
C PRO A 27 -21.84 -4.15 16.24
N TRP A 28 -21.34 -3.83 15.05
CA TRP A 28 -20.32 -2.82 14.80
C TRP A 28 -20.78 -1.38 15.09
N ASP A 29 -22.09 -1.14 15.26
CA ASP A 29 -22.59 0.15 15.73
C ASP A 29 -22.44 0.32 17.25
N SER A 30 -22.29 -0.79 17.98
CA SER A 30 -22.18 -0.82 19.45
C SER A 30 -20.76 -1.05 19.95
N PHE A 31 -19.90 -1.67 19.15
CA PHE A 31 -18.56 -2.11 19.56
C PHE A 31 -17.47 -1.68 18.58
N ASN A 32 -16.24 -1.55 19.09
CA ASN A 32 -15.05 -1.36 18.27
C ASN A 32 -14.00 -2.48 18.48
N ASP A 33 -12.92 -2.42 17.71
CA ASP A 33 -11.87 -3.44 17.63
C ASP A 33 -10.94 -3.48 18.86
N SER A 34 -11.01 -2.48 19.75
CA SER A 34 -10.21 -2.43 20.98
C SER A 34 -10.84 -3.18 22.16
N GLU A 35 -12.15 -3.43 22.08
CA GLU A 35 -12.96 -4.10 23.11
C GLU A 35 -12.98 -5.61 22.86
N LEU A 36 -12.60 -6.40 23.88
CA LEU A 36 -12.59 -7.85 23.82
C LEU A 36 -13.58 -8.44 24.82
N PHE A 37 -14.20 -9.56 24.44
CA PHE A 37 -14.88 -10.48 25.36
C PHE A 37 -14.29 -11.88 25.18
N ALA A 38 -14.27 -12.68 26.24
CA ALA A 38 -13.76 -14.04 26.19
C ALA A 38 -14.89 -15.03 25.91
N VAL A 39 -14.60 -16.06 25.12
CA VAL A 39 -15.48 -17.19 24.81
C VAL A 39 -14.75 -18.46 25.24
N ARG A 40 -15.36 -19.21 26.16
CA ARG A 40 -14.81 -20.46 26.68
C ARG A 40 -15.70 -21.65 26.36
N GLU A 41 -15.12 -22.64 25.71
CA GLU A 41 -15.73 -23.94 25.50
C GLU A 41 -15.30 -24.90 26.62
N THR A 42 -16.25 -25.36 27.43
CA THR A 42 -15.96 -26.19 28.61
C THR A 42 -15.43 -27.58 28.25
N ALA A 43 -15.89 -28.16 27.15
CA ALA A 43 -15.53 -29.52 26.72
C ALA A 43 -14.06 -29.62 26.28
N THR A 44 -13.58 -28.66 25.51
CA THR A 44 -12.21 -28.62 24.97
C THR A 44 -11.26 -27.79 25.83
N ARG A 45 -11.80 -27.02 26.78
CA ARG A 45 -11.09 -25.97 27.53
C ARG A 45 -10.47 -24.90 26.62
N GLN A 46 -10.92 -24.81 25.38
CA GLN A 46 -10.49 -23.77 24.46
C GLN A 46 -11.06 -22.44 24.90
N THR A 47 -10.20 -21.41 24.95
CA THR A 47 -10.61 -20.03 25.20
C THR A 47 -10.19 -19.17 24.02
N GLY A 48 -11.11 -18.36 23.51
CA GLY A 48 -10.89 -17.35 22.50
C GLY A 48 -11.28 -15.97 23.03
N TYR A 49 -10.65 -14.93 22.51
CA TYR A 49 -10.91 -13.54 22.88
C TYR A 49 -11.40 -12.82 21.63
N ALA A 50 -12.65 -12.43 21.62
CA ALA A 50 -13.33 -11.94 20.44
C ALA A 50 -13.52 -10.41 20.49
N CYS A 51 -13.27 -9.74 19.37
CA CYS A 51 -13.68 -8.35 19.14
C CYS A 51 -14.54 -8.24 17.88
N VAL A 52 -15.32 -7.16 17.82
CA VAL A 52 -16.16 -6.82 16.67
C VAL A 52 -15.43 -5.78 15.83
N LEU A 53 -15.27 -6.07 14.54
CA LEU A 53 -14.74 -5.15 13.55
C LEU A 53 -15.91 -4.54 12.76
N GLY A 54 -15.80 -3.25 12.41
CA GLY A 54 -16.78 -2.57 11.54
C GLY A 54 -17.03 -1.11 11.87
N ALA A 55 -16.60 -0.62 13.04
CA ALA A 55 -16.85 0.76 13.48
C ALA A 55 -16.32 1.84 12.50
N LEU A 56 -15.26 1.53 11.72
CA LEU A 56 -14.70 2.41 10.70
C LEU A 56 -15.26 2.17 9.28
N GLY A 57 -16.13 1.17 9.11
CA GLY A 57 -16.80 0.88 7.85
C GLY A 57 -15.96 0.18 6.77
N GLU A 58 -14.72 -0.21 7.07
CA GLU A 58 -13.82 -0.88 6.14
C GLU A 58 -14.01 -2.39 6.12
N VAL A 59 -13.89 -3.05 7.28
CA VAL A 59 -14.03 -4.50 7.46
C VAL A 59 -15.10 -4.79 8.50
N TYR A 60 -16.07 -5.66 8.18
CA TYR A 60 -17.12 -6.10 9.09
C TYR A 60 -16.86 -7.53 9.48
N ALA A 61 -16.55 -7.80 10.74
CA ALA A 61 -16.22 -9.15 11.17
C ALA A 61 -16.38 -9.37 12.67
N LEU A 62 -16.49 -10.65 13.06
CA LEU A 62 -16.10 -11.11 14.38
C LEU A 62 -14.71 -11.75 14.27
N CYS A 63 -13.73 -11.19 14.98
CA CYS A 63 -12.37 -11.73 15.05
C CYS A 63 -12.14 -12.37 16.42
N VAL A 64 -11.72 -13.64 16.46
CA VAL A 64 -11.58 -14.45 17.68
C VAL A 64 -10.13 -14.89 17.86
N TYR A 65 -9.38 -14.17 18.68
CA TYR A 65 -7.99 -14.46 19.02
C TYR A 65 -7.86 -15.70 19.90
N ARG A 66 -6.94 -16.61 19.58
CA ARG A 66 -6.85 -17.92 20.22
C ARG A 66 -5.92 -17.89 21.44
N GLY A 67 -6.47 -18.22 22.61
CA GLY A 67 -5.69 -18.36 23.84
C GLY A 67 -4.97 -17.09 24.29
N ALA A 68 -4.06 -17.23 25.26
CA ALA A 68 -3.29 -16.11 25.79
C ALA A 68 -2.35 -15.49 24.75
N GLU A 69 -1.81 -16.29 23.82
CA GLU A 69 -0.95 -15.82 22.75
C GLU A 69 -1.70 -14.89 21.79
N GLY A 70 -2.87 -15.32 21.30
CA GLY A 70 -3.71 -14.47 20.43
C GLY A 70 -4.13 -13.18 21.12
N PHE A 71 -4.41 -13.23 22.43
CA PHE A 71 -4.70 -12.04 23.23
C PHE A 71 -3.50 -11.07 23.29
N ASP A 72 -2.29 -11.57 23.56
CA ASP A 72 -1.07 -10.75 23.54
C ASP A 72 -0.85 -10.12 22.17
N ILE A 73 -1.04 -10.87 21.07
CA ILE A 73 -0.96 -10.35 19.70
C ILE A 73 -1.95 -9.19 19.49
N HIS A 74 -3.22 -9.33 19.90
CA HIS A 74 -4.18 -8.21 19.83
C HIS A 74 -3.73 -6.99 20.63
N ARG A 75 -3.31 -7.18 21.89
CA ARG A 75 -2.85 -6.07 22.75
C ARG A 75 -1.65 -5.34 22.15
N ARG A 76 -0.72 -6.07 21.54
CA ARG A 76 0.43 -5.50 20.82
C ARG A 76 0.02 -4.72 19.58
N MET A 77 -0.97 -5.20 18.82
CA MET A 77 -1.52 -4.46 17.67
C MET A 77 -2.11 -3.13 18.14
N GLN A 78 -2.91 -3.12 19.21
CA GLN A 78 -3.50 -1.91 19.79
C GLN A 78 -2.43 -0.93 20.31
N ARG A 79 -1.32 -1.45 20.86
CA ARG A 79 -0.16 -0.64 21.31
C ARG A 79 0.80 -0.24 20.19
N ARG A 80 0.56 -0.70 18.95
CA ARG A 80 1.41 -0.48 17.77
C ARG A 80 2.85 -1.00 17.97
N GLU A 81 2.96 -2.18 18.60
CA GLU A 81 4.22 -2.89 18.83
C GLU A 81 4.65 -3.77 17.64
N PHE A 82 3.90 -3.74 16.53
CA PHE A 82 4.26 -4.39 15.29
C PHE A 82 4.73 -3.37 14.26
N ASP A 83 5.70 -3.79 13.44
CA ASP A 83 6.13 -3.01 12.29
C ASP A 83 5.14 -3.20 11.14
N LEU A 84 4.56 -2.08 10.67
CA LEU A 84 3.57 -2.09 9.60
C LEU A 84 4.19 -2.37 8.23
N GLU A 85 5.49 -2.10 8.05
CA GLU A 85 6.19 -2.22 6.76
C GLU A 85 6.72 -3.64 6.49
N SER A 86 6.82 -4.50 7.51
CA SER A 86 7.47 -5.82 7.41
C SER A 86 6.51 -6.97 7.07
N GLY A 87 5.20 -6.73 7.06
CA GLY A 87 4.18 -7.77 6.96
C GLY A 87 4.02 -8.61 8.24
N GLU A 88 4.68 -8.22 9.34
CA GLU A 88 4.67 -8.95 10.61
C GLU A 88 3.27 -9.12 11.19
N ILE A 89 2.38 -8.14 11.03
CA ILE A 89 1.00 -8.24 11.51
C ILE A 89 0.29 -9.42 10.85
N MET A 90 0.46 -9.62 9.53
CA MET A 90 -0.18 -10.71 8.81
C MET A 90 0.36 -12.06 9.27
N ALA A 91 1.68 -12.15 9.45
CA ALA A 91 2.34 -13.37 9.89
C ALA A 91 2.16 -13.68 11.37
N ALA A 92 1.83 -12.70 12.22
CA ALA A 92 1.62 -12.91 13.65
C ALA A 92 0.20 -13.34 14.00
N GLN A 93 -0.78 -13.21 13.09
CA GLN A 93 -2.18 -13.51 13.40
C GLN A 93 -2.37 -14.93 13.95
N ASN A 94 -3.04 -15.04 15.10
CA ASN A 94 -3.50 -16.30 15.68
C ASN A 94 -4.97 -16.18 16.06
N CYS A 95 -5.86 -16.21 15.06
CA CYS A 95 -7.28 -15.93 15.23
C CYS A 95 -8.16 -16.71 14.25
N LEU A 96 -9.45 -16.82 14.58
CA LEU A 96 -10.51 -17.24 13.67
C LEU A 96 -11.32 -16.01 13.29
N MET A 97 -11.71 -15.90 12.03
CA MET A 97 -12.43 -14.74 11.52
C MET A 97 -13.72 -15.16 10.83
N ALA A 98 -14.83 -14.53 11.23
CA ALA A 98 -16.10 -14.54 10.52
C ALA A 98 -16.34 -13.13 9.96
N GLU A 99 -16.07 -12.96 8.67
CA GLU A 99 -16.11 -11.68 7.97
C GLU A 99 -17.33 -11.59 7.05
N PHE A 100 -17.87 -10.39 6.89
CA PHE A 100 -18.96 -10.10 5.97
C PHE A 100 -18.40 -9.32 4.77
N ALA A 101 -17.97 -10.07 3.76
CA ALA A 101 -17.21 -9.59 2.62
C ALA A 101 -18.11 -9.25 1.40
N ASP A 102 -17.51 -8.67 0.37
CA ASP A 102 -18.09 -8.59 -0.97
C ASP A 102 -18.00 -9.94 -1.69
N ARG A 103 -18.87 -10.15 -2.69
CA ARG A 103 -18.96 -11.44 -3.39
C ARG A 103 -17.65 -11.79 -4.11
N GLU A 104 -16.96 -10.77 -4.60
CA GLU A 104 -15.71 -10.84 -5.35
C GLU A 104 -14.54 -11.33 -4.48
N GLU A 105 -14.64 -11.21 -3.16
CA GLU A 105 -13.61 -11.58 -2.20
C GLU A 105 -13.73 -13.04 -1.71
N LEU A 106 -14.77 -13.76 -2.13
CA LEU A 106 -14.98 -15.16 -1.81
C LEU A 106 -14.22 -16.07 -2.77
N GLU A 107 -13.54 -17.07 -2.22
CA GLU A 107 -12.91 -18.12 -3.01
C GLU A 107 -13.98 -19.03 -3.63
N GLN A 108 -13.57 -19.84 -4.61
CA GLN A 108 -14.47 -20.80 -5.24
C GLN A 108 -15.09 -21.77 -4.22
N ALA A 109 -14.30 -22.28 -3.26
CA ALA A 109 -14.76 -23.20 -2.23
C ALA A 109 -15.84 -22.59 -1.31
N ASP A 110 -15.75 -21.30 -1.00
CA ASP A 110 -16.77 -20.58 -0.21
C ASP A 110 -18.10 -20.55 -0.99
N ARG A 111 -18.03 -20.15 -2.27
CA ARG A 111 -19.20 -20.07 -3.16
C ARG A 111 -19.87 -21.43 -3.37
N GLU A 112 -19.08 -22.50 -3.47
CA GLU A 112 -19.59 -23.86 -3.58
C GLU A 112 -20.31 -24.32 -2.30
N THR A 113 -19.77 -24.00 -1.13
CA THR A 113 -20.40 -24.30 0.17
C THR A 113 -21.74 -23.58 0.30
N ILE A 114 -21.79 -22.28 0.00
CA ILE A 114 -23.03 -21.48 -0.02
C ILE A 114 -24.07 -22.11 -0.95
N LYS A 115 -23.65 -22.50 -2.16
CA LYS A 115 -24.51 -23.15 -3.15
C LYS A 115 -25.06 -24.49 -2.66
N LYS A 116 -24.21 -25.34 -2.06
CA LYS A 116 -24.62 -26.65 -1.48
C LYS A 116 -25.63 -26.49 -0.36
N LEU A 117 -25.55 -25.41 0.42
CA LEU A 117 -26.50 -25.10 1.48
C LEU A 117 -27.79 -24.43 0.98
N GLY A 118 -27.86 -24.03 -0.29
CA GLY A 118 -29.03 -23.34 -0.87
C GLY A 118 -29.21 -21.90 -0.38
N LEU A 119 -28.16 -21.29 0.19
CA LEU A 119 -28.20 -19.94 0.75
C LEU A 119 -28.06 -18.87 -0.36
N LYS A 120 -28.61 -17.68 -0.10
CA LYS A 120 -28.54 -16.54 -1.02
C LYS A 120 -28.24 -15.26 -0.25
N PHE A 121 -27.21 -14.55 -0.68
CA PHE A 121 -26.82 -13.26 -0.14
C PHE A 121 -26.91 -12.19 -1.23
N ARG A 122 -27.18 -10.94 -0.85
CA ARG A 122 -27.30 -9.79 -1.75
C ARG A 122 -26.73 -8.55 -1.07
N GLY A 123 -26.19 -7.65 -1.87
CA GLY A 123 -25.57 -6.41 -1.37
C GLY A 123 -24.07 -6.57 -1.15
N ARG A 124 -23.45 -5.43 -0.83
CA ARG A 124 -22.03 -5.35 -0.47
C ARG A 124 -21.85 -5.74 1.00
N ARG A 125 -20.71 -6.34 1.34
CA ARG A 125 -20.31 -6.68 2.72
C ARG A 125 -21.37 -7.51 3.45
N ALA A 126 -21.96 -8.46 2.71
CA ALA A 126 -23.10 -9.26 3.13
C ALA A 126 -22.86 -10.77 2.95
N TRP A 127 -21.68 -11.14 2.44
CA TRP A 127 -21.32 -12.54 2.17
C TRP A 127 -20.41 -13.05 3.29
N PRO A 128 -20.89 -13.98 4.14
CA PRO A 128 -20.05 -14.53 5.19
C PRO A 128 -18.87 -15.30 4.60
N ARG A 129 -17.65 -14.93 5.01
CA ARG A 129 -16.38 -15.58 4.70
C ARG A 129 -15.73 -15.99 6.02
N PHE A 130 -15.23 -17.22 6.07
CA PHE A 130 -14.65 -17.78 7.30
C PHE A 130 -13.20 -18.17 7.08
N ARG A 131 -12.29 -17.68 7.92
CA ARG A 131 -10.85 -17.96 7.79
C ARG A 131 -10.21 -18.30 9.13
N SER A 132 -9.29 -19.26 9.09
CA SER A 132 -8.35 -19.60 10.15
C SER A 132 -7.05 -18.85 9.86
N HIS A 133 -6.53 -18.13 10.84
CA HIS A 133 -5.22 -17.49 10.81
C HIS A 133 -4.33 -18.17 11.84
N LEU A 134 -3.18 -18.66 11.38
CA LEU A 134 -2.14 -19.24 12.22
C LEU A 134 -0.81 -18.50 11.99
N PRO A 135 0.02 -18.33 13.03
CA PRO A 135 1.29 -17.64 12.89
C PRO A 135 2.18 -18.27 11.80
N GLY A 136 2.67 -17.44 10.88
CA GLY A 136 3.51 -17.84 9.75
C GLY A 136 2.75 -18.47 8.57
N PHE A 137 1.44 -18.71 8.68
CA PHE A 137 0.63 -19.28 7.63
C PHE A 137 -0.24 -18.23 6.92
N ALA A 138 -0.60 -18.49 5.67
CA ALA A 138 -1.60 -17.68 5.00
C ALA A 138 -3.00 -17.96 5.60
N PRO A 139 -3.95 -17.02 5.48
CA PRO A 139 -5.35 -17.27 5.82
C PRO A 139 -5.86 -18.51 5.09
N TRP A 140 -6.52 -19.42 5.82
CA TRP A 140 -6.95 -20.70 5.25
C TRP A 140 -8.37 -21.07 5.68
N HIS A 141 -8.94 -22.09 5.03
CA HIS A 141 -10.25 -22.63 5.36
C HIS A 141 -10.25 -23.29 6.74
N LEU A 142 -11.40 -23.21 7.43
CA LEU A 142 -11.58 -23.77 8.77
C LEU A 142 -11.56 -25.30 8.74
N ASP A 143 -11.01 -25.91 9.79
CA ASP A 143 -11.30 -27.30 10.12
C ASP A 143 -12.62 -27.47 10.91
N GLU A 144 -12.98 -28.72 11.21
CA GLU A 144 -14.23 -29.04 11.90
C GLU A 144 -14.29 -28.44 13.33
N ALA A 145 -13.18 -28.48 14.07
CA ALA A 145 -13.12 -27.97 15.43
C ALA A 145 -13.17 -26.44 15.46
N GLU A 146 -12.44 -25.79 14.55
CA GLU A 146 -12.46 -24.34 14.35
C GLU A 146 -13.85 -23.84 13.95
N ALA A 147 -14.53 -24.54 13.04
CA ALA A 147 -15.89 -24.19 12.62
C ALA A 147 -16.88 -24.26 13.80
N LYS A 148 -16.83 -25.33 14.61
CA LYS A 148 -17.69 -25.47 15.81
C LYS A 148 -17.41 -24.36 16.83
N PHE A 149 -16.14 -24.06 17.08
CA PHE A 149 -15.76 -23.00 18.01
C PHE A 149 -16.21 -21.61 17.51
N LEU A 150 -16.11 -21.36 16.20
CA LEU A 150 -16.57 -20.09 15.62
C LEU A 150 -18.10 -19.95 15.67
N VAL A 151 -18.87 -21.04 15.53
CA VAL A 151 -20.33 -21.03 15.81
C VAL A 151 -20.60 -20.57 17.23
N LEU A 152 -19.89 -21.13 18.22
CA LEU A 152 -20.03 -20.73 19.61
C LEU A 152 -19.70 -19.24 19.80
N ALA A 153 -18.59 -18.77 19.23
CA ALA A 153 -18.18 -17.38 19.34
C ALA A 153 -19.21 -16.41 18.72
N LEU A 154 -19.77 -16.74 17.56
CA LEU A 154 -20.83 -15.93 16.93
C LEU A 154 -22.11 -15.89 17.78
N ARG A 155 -22.49 -17.00 18.40
CA ARG A 155 -23.64 -17.03 19.33
C ARG A 155 -23.39 -16.16 20.56
N CYS A 156 -22.20 -16.24 21.18
CA CYS A 156 -21.83 -15.35 22.28
C CYS A 156 -21.84 -13.87 21.85
N GLY A 157 -21.26 -13.56 20.67
CA GLY A 157 -21.28 -12.21 20.10
C GLY A 157 -22.69 -11.69 19.85
N THR A 158 -23.60 -12.56 19.41
CA THR A 158 -25.02 -12.22 19.19
C THR A 158 -25.70 -11.84 20.51
N GLU A 159 -25.50 -12.63 21.57
CA GLU A 159 -26.07 -12.33 22.89
C GLU A 159 -25.50 -11.04 23.50
N ILE A 160 -24.20 -10.79 23.31
CA ILE A 160 -23.56 -9.54 23.73
C ILE A 160 -24.14 -8.35 22.98
N ALA A 161 -24.34 -8.46 21.66
CA ALA A 161 -24.95 -7.42 20.86
C ALA A 161 -26.40 -7.11 21.29
N ARG A 162 -27.21 -8.14 21.58
CA ARG A 162 -28.57 -7.96 22.13
C ARG A 162 -28.55 -7.22 23.46
N LYS A 163 -27.75 -7.71 24.42
CA LYS A 163 -27.63 -7.05 25.73
C LYS A 163 -27.13 -5.62 25.62
N ALA A 164 -26.21 -5.32 24.71
CA ALA A 164 -25.75 -3.96 24.48
C ALA A 164 -26.84 -3.04 23.94
N GLN A 165 -27.73 -3.55 23.08
CA GLN A 165 -28.88 -2.80 22.56
C GLN A 165 -29.99 -2.60 23.60
N ASP A 166 -30.25 -3.61 24.44
CA ASP A 166 -31.37 -3.61 25.40
C ASP A 166 -31.01 -2.95 26.74
N GLU A 167 -29.84 -3.28 27.31
CA GLU A 167 -29.44 -2.94 28.68
C GLU A 167 -28.23 -2.00 28.74
N GLY A 168 -27.46 -1.92 27.65
CA GLY A 168 -26.16 -1.23 27.60
C GLY A 168 -25.07 -2.06 28.27
N VAL A 169 -24.15 -2.60 27.46
CA VAL A 169 -22.98 -3.36 27.93
C VAL A 169 -21.73 -2.58 27.58
N ASP A 170 -20.93 -2.26 28.59
CA ASP A 170 -19.60 -1.65 28.42
C ASP A 170 -18.54 -2.74 28.68
N LEU A 171 -17.91 -3.24 27.61
CA LEU A 171 -16.86 -4.24 27.72
C LEU A 171 -15.57 -3.66 28.34
N ALA A 172 -15.46 -2.32 28.44
CA ALA A 172 -14.36 -1.62 29.08
C ALA A 172 -14.65 -1.23 30.55
N GLU A 173 -15.78 -1.67 31.14
CA GLU A 173 -16.19 -1.33 32.51
C GLU A 173 -15.09 -1.65 33.55
N ARG A 174 -14.35 -2.76 33.37
CA ARG A 174 -13.36 -3.27 34.33
C ARG A 174 -11.97 -3.39 33.70
N PRO A 175 -11.12 -2.34 33.78
CA PRO A 175 -9.77 -2.39 33.25
C PRO A 175 -8.95 -3.56 33.83
N GLY A 176 -8.25 -4.31 32.96
CA GLY A 176 -7.47 -5.48 33.35
C GLY A 176 -8.30 -6.75 33.56
N GLN A 177 -9.60 -6.71 33.27
CA GLN A 177 -10.49 -7.86 33.23
C GLN A 177 -11.18 -7.96 31.86
N VAL A 178 -11.61 -9.16 31.53
CA VAL A 178 -12.40 -9.47 30.33
C VAL A 178 -13.69 -10.18 30.74
N LEU A 179 -14.81 -9.79 30.13
CA LEU A 179 -16.07 -10.49 30.33
C LEU A 179 -16.02 -11.85 29.62
N CYS A 180 -15.97 -12.94 30.39
CA CYS A 180 -15.89 -14.29 29.88
C CYS A 180 -17.27 -14.94 29.83
N TRP A 181 -17.61 -15.44 28.66
CA TRP A 181 -18.81 -16.21 28.37
C TRP A 181 -18.44 -17.69 28.30
N THR A 182 -18.99 -18.47 29.22
CA THR A 182 -18.75 -19.91 29.30
C THR A 182 -19.97 -20.65 28.78
N ALA A 183 -19.78 -21.44 27.72
CA ALA A 183 -20.82 -22.35 27.25
C ALA A 183 -20.82 -23.62 28.09
N ALA A 184 -21.86 -23.81 28.90
CA ALA A 184 -22.12 -25.06 29.58
C ALA A 184 -22.67 -26.12 28.58
N PRO A 185 -22.51 -27.42 28.88
CA PRO A 185 -22.96 -28.52 28.01
C PRO A 185 -24.46 -28.51 27.65
N ASP A 186 -25.28 -27.81 28.44
CA ASP A 186 -26.73 -27.65 28.26
C ASP A 186 -27.11 -26.40 27.45
N ARG A 187 -26.13 -25.71 26.85
CA ARG A 187 -26.29 -24.44 26.10
C ARG A 187 -26.67 -23.23 26.97
N GLN A 188 -26.60 -23.35 28.30
CA GLN A 188 -26.72 -22.18 29.16
C GLN A 188 -25.41 -21.38 29.10
N LEU A 189 -25.52 -20.07 28.80
CA LEU A 189 -24.40 -19.15 28.76
C LEU A 189 -24.26 -18.49 30.13
N ASP A 190 -23.18 -18.79 30.84
CA ASP A 190 -22.82 -18.10 32.07
C ASP A 190 -21.77 -17.03 31.80
N THR A 191 -21.80 -15.93 32.57
CA THR A 191 -20.93 -14.78 32.38
C THR A 191 -20.22 -14.40 33.66
N ALA A 192 -18.89 -14.29 33.59
CA ALA A 192 -18.08 -13.83 34.70
C ALA A 192 -16.97 -12.89 34.20
N TRP A 193 -16.67 -11.86 35.00
CA TRP A 193 -15.49 -11.03 34.77
C TRP A 193 -14.26 -11.77 35.30
N GLU A 194 -13.23 -11.90 34.47
CA GLU A 194 -11.99 -12.61 34.79
C GLU A 194 -10.78 -11.75 34.46
N PRO A 195 -9.63 -11.95 35.13
CA PRO A 195 -8.39 -11.25 34.78
C PRO A 195 -8.00 -11.49 33.32
N GLU A 196 -7.41 -10.47 32.68
CA GLU A 196 -6.78 -10.65 31.37
C GLU A 196 -5.71 -11.75 31.42
N PRO A 197 -5.59 -12.60 30.38
CA PRO A 197 -4.59 -13.64 30.35
C PRO A 197 -3.19 -13.05 30.27
N VAL A 198 -2.24 -13.67 30.96
CA VAL A 198 -0.82 -13.37 30.82
C VAL A 198 -0.20 -14.40 29.89
N TYR A 199 0.46 -13.94 28.82
CA TYR A 199 1.24 -14.77 27.94
C TYR A 199 2.73 -14.53 28.20
N GLU A 200 3.43 -15.56 28.66
CA GLU A 200 4.89 -15.54 28.80
C GLU A 200 5.51 -15.84 27.45
N ARG A 201 6.12 -14.83 26.82
CA ARG A 201 6.79 -15.00 25.53
C ARG A 201 8.03 -15.88 25.73
N PRO A 202 8.23 -16.92 24.90
CA PRO A 202 9.46 -17.69 24.94
C PRO A 202 10.66 -16.80 24.60
N GLU A 203 11.75 -16.94 25.36
CA GLU A 203 13.01 -16.24 25.06
C GLU A 203 13.50 -16.60 23.64
N PRO A 204 13.99 -15.62 22.87
CA PRO A 204 14.48 -15.89 21.54
C PRO A 204 15.68 -16.84 21.60
N ARG A 205 15.69 -17.83 20.70
CA ARG A 205 16.83 -18.75 20.54
C ARG A 205 18.10 -17.94 20.25
N PRO A 206 19.27 -18.29 20.82
CA PRO A 206 20.51 -17.60 20.52
C PRO A 206 21.00 -17.92 19.09
N LEU A 207 21.77 -17.00 18.51
CA LEU A 207 22.40 -17.22 17.20
C LEU A 207 23.37 -18.41 17.23
N VAL A 208 23.23 -19.30 16.26
CA VAL A 208 24.17 -20.40 16.02
C VAL A 208 25.10 -19.98 14.88
N LEU A 209 26.36 -19.71 15.20
CA LEU A 209 27.37 -19.34 14.19
C LEU A 209 27.84 -20.56 13.41
N ASP A 210 27.80 -20.45 12.07
CA ASP A 210 28.50 -21.37 11.18
C ASP A 210 30.02 -21.19 11.34
N SER A 211 30.59 -22.00 12.24
CA SER A 211 31.97 -21.84 12.68
C SER A 211 32.98 -22.14 11.57
N GLU A 212 32.65 -23.06 10.65
CA GLU A 212 33.50 -23.39 9.50
C GLU A 212 33.52 -22.24 8.49
N ARG A 213 32.34 -21.70 8.15
CA ARG A 213 32.20 -20.59 7.22
C ARG A 213 32.84 -19.30 7.75
N VAL A 214 32.64 -19.01 9.04
CA VAL A 214 33.29 -17.88 9.71
C VAL A 214 34.82 -18.05 9.75
N ALA A 215 35.32 -19.25 10.03
CA ALA A 215 36.76 -19.52 10.03
C ALA A 215 37.37 -19.35 8.63
N ALA A 216 36.69 -19.83 7.58
CA ALA A 216 37.11 -19.65 6.21
C ALA A 216 37.21 -18.16 5.83
N MET A 217 36.20 -17.37 6.17
CA MET A 217 36.18 -15.92 5.91
C MET A 217 37.31 -15.16 6.62
N ARG A 218 37.67 -15.56 7.84
CA ARG A 218 38.82 -14.96 8.55
C ARG A 218 40.15 -15.18 7.83
N GLY A 219 40.27 -16.27 7.06
CA GLY A 219 41.43 -16.56 6.23
C GLY A 219 41.44 -15.85 4.87
N MET A 220 40.32 -15.23 4.46
CA MET A 220 40.20 -14.52 3.19
C MET A 220 40.66 -13.06 3.30
N ASN A 221 41.25 -12.52 2.24
CA ASN A 221 41.61 -11.10 2.16
C ASN A 221 40.40 -10.26 1.74
N LEU A 222 39.41 -10.12 2.63
CA LEU A 222 38.17 -9.37 2.37
C LEU A 222 38.37 -7.88 2.63
N ARG A 223 37.85 -7.04 1.72
CA ARG A 223 37.86 -5.58 1.86
C ARG A 223 36.92 -5.14 3.00
N ARG A 224 37.14 -3.95 3.56
CA ARG A 224 36.26 -3.36 4.59
C ARG A 224 35.54 -2.14 4.04
N GLU A 225 34.26 -2.29 3.78
CA GLU A 225 33.45 -1.33 3.03
C GLU A 225 32.27 -0.83 3.85
N GLY A 226 32.20 0.49 4.04
CA GLY A 226 31.01 1.22 4.47
C GLY A 226 30.22 0.66 5.67
N ALA A 227 28.96 1.07 5.73
CA ALA A 227 27.94 0.48 6.57
C ALA A 227 26.99 -0.33 5.68
N TRP A 228 26.52 -1.47 6.16
CA TRP A 228 25.48 -2.25 5.50
C TRP A 228 24.21 -2.23 6.33
N GLU A 229 23.06 -2.24 5.67
CA GLU A 229 21.78 -2.51 6.31
C GLU A 229 21.39 -3.97 6.07
N ALA A 230 20.87 -4.64 7.08
CA ALA A 230 20.26 -5.94 6.90
C ALA A 230 18.92 -6.02 7.60
N GLY A 231 17.91 -6.49 6.88
CA GLY A 231 16.54 -6.56 7.38
C GLY A 231 15.79 -7.72 6.76
N ALA A 232 14.65 -8.03 7.35
CA ALA A 232 13.81 -9.13 6.93
C ALA A 232 12.35 -8.69 6.87
N SER A 233 11.65 -9.18 5.85
CA SER A 233 10.23 -8.91 5.61
C SER A 233 9.56 -10.15 5.06
N PHE A 234 8.23 -10.22 5.10
CA PHE A 234 7.52 -11.32 4.46
C PHE A 234 7.43 -11.12 2.94
N PHE A 235 7.61 -12.22 2.20
CA PHE A 235 7.42 -12.24 0.77
C PHE A 235 5.94 -11.97 0.45
N PRO A 236 5.60 -11.13 -0.55
CA PRO A 236 4.21 -10.81 -0.87
C PRO A 236 3.39 -12.02 -1.37
N GLY A 237 4.07 -13.04 -1.88
CA GLY A 237 3.46 -14.29 -2.33
C GLY A 237 3.31 -15.33 -1.22
N VAL A 238 2.39 -16.26 -1.45
CA VAL A 238 2.13 -17.40 -0.56
C VAL A 238 2.79 -18.66 -1.12
N MET A 239 3.47 -19.41 -0.27
CA MET A 239 4.06 -20.72 -0.62
C MET A 239 3.01 -21.82 -0.46
N MET A 240 2.94 -22.75 -1.43
CA MET A 240 1.86 -23.74 -1.54
C MET A 240 2.34 -25.21 -1.61
N ASP A 241 3.59 -25.46 -1.24
CA ASP A 241 4.26 -26.77 -1.28
C ASP A 241 4.08 -27.60 0.01
N ARG A 242 3.37 -27.07 1.01
CA ARG A 242 2.98 -27.77 2.26
C ARG A 242 1.48 -28.05 2.30
N GLU A 243 1.03 -28.78 3.33
CA GLU A 243 -0.40 -29.08 3.55
C GLU A 243 -1.26 -27.82 3.75
N ARG A 244 -0.68 -26.77 4.35
CA ARG A 244 -1.27 -25.45 4.51
C ARG A 244 -0.37 -24.39 3.88
N PRO A 245 -0.91 -23.45 3.09
CA PRO A 245 -0.09 -22.41 2.51
C PRO A 245 0.55 -21.52 3.59
N TYR A 246 1.78 -21.10 3.35
CA TYR A 246 2.55 -20.34 4.34
C TYR A 246 3.22 -19.11 3.76
N LEU A 247 3.57 -18.18 4.65
CA LEU A 247 4.27 -16.94 4.30
C LEU A 247 5.77 -17.20 4.39
N ALA A 248 6.51 -16.94 3.31
CA ALA A 248 7.97 -17.01 3.35
C ALA A 248 8.56 -15.68 3.82
N ARG A 249 9.76 -15.72 4.42
CA ARG A 249 10.50 -14.51 4.78
C ARG A 249 11.59 -14.25 3.76
N ASN A 250 11.69 -13.02 3.30
CA ASN A 250 12.82 -12.53 2.52
C ASN A 250 13.77 -11.78 3.47
N THR A 251 15.04 -12.14 3.46
CA THR A 251 16.11 -11.39 4.11
C THR A 251 16.94 -10.67 3.07
N MET A 252 17.28 -9.41 3.35
CA MET A 252 18.04 -8.57 2.44
C MET A 252 19.19 -7.90 3.16
N VAL A 253 20.31 -7.77 2.45
CA VAL A 253 21.49 -7.01 2.86
C VAL A 253 21.78 -6.00 1.76
N ALA A 254 21.81 -4.73 2.14
CA ALA A 254 22.06 -3.61 1.25
C ALA A 254 23.25 -2.79 1.75
N ASP A 255 24.00 -2.21 0.82
CA ASP A 255 24.95 -1.15 1.18
C ASP A 255 24.17 0.10 1.66
N ALA A 256 24.49 0.63 2.84
CA ALA A 256 23.69 1.66 3.49
C ALA A 256 23.80 3.04 2.81
N GLU A 257 24.82 3.27 1.98
CA GLU A 257 25.02 4.55 1.30
C GLU A 257 24.48 4.54 -0.14
N SER A 258 24.79 3.50 -0.91
CA SER A 258 24.37 3.37 -2.30
C SER A 258 23.00 2.71 -2.47
N GLY A 259 22.57 1.97 -1.45
CA GLY A 259 21.40 1.10 -1.41
C GLY A 259 21.56 -0.24 -2.14
N PHE A 260 22.71 -0.48 -2.77
CA PHE A 260 22.90 -1.65 -3.63
C PHE A 260 22.64 -2.94 -2.86
N ILE A 261 21.78 -3.82 -3.40
CA ILE A 261 21.45 -5.11 -2.77
C ILE A 261 22.65 -6.05 -2.92
N LEU A 262 23.36 -6.25 -1.82
CA LEU A 262 24.53 -7.12 -1.74
C LEU A 262 24.13 -8.59 -1.69
N ASN A 263 22.98 -8.89 -1.09
CA ASN A 263 22.38 -10.21 -1.08
C ASN A 263 20.88 -10.14 -0.69
N ALA A 264 20.03 -10.93 -1.34
CA ALA A 264 18.73 -11.35 -0.80
C ALA A 264 18.61 -12.89 -0.71
N LEU A 265 17.93 -13.41 0.31
CA LEU A 265 17.61 -14.83 0.50
C LEU A 265 16.15 -15.00 0.91
N VAL A 266 15.52 -16.07 0.48
CA VAL A 266 14.19 -16.48 0.97
C VAL A 266 14.37 -17.65 1.93
N CYS A 267 13.73 -17.57 3.09
CA CYS A 267 13.73 -18.60 4.12
C CYS A 267 12.32 -18.84 4.66
N ASP A 268 12.16 -19.92 5.41
CA ASP A 268 10.90 -20.21 6.08
C ASP A 268 10.61 -19.19 7.20
N ALA A 269 9.33 -18.93 7.46
CA ALA A 269 8.89 -18.07 8.57
C ALA A 269 9.39 -18.57 9.94
N GLU A 270 9.54 -19.89 10.09
CA GLU A 270 9.96 -20.54 11.33
C GLU A 270 11.45 -20.34 11.65
N THR A 271 12.27 -20.03 10.64
CA THR A 271 13.68 -19.72 10.85
C THR A 271 13.78 -18.46 11.72
N PRO A 272 14.56 -18.45 12.82
CA PRO A 272 14.73 -17.23 13.60
C PRO A 272 15.33 -16.10 12.75
N VAL A 273 14.78 -14.89 12.86
CA VAL A 273 15.16 -13.74 11.99
C VAL A 273 16.67 -13.48 12.04
N HIS A 274 17.27 -13.50 13.23
CA HIS A 274 18.71 -13.28 13.40
C HIS A 274 19.56 -14.37 12.73
N GLN A 275 19.08 -15.61 12.64
CA GLN A 275 19.77 -16.70 11.94
C GLN A 275 19.74 -16.47 10.43
N ALA A 276 18.56 -16.16 9.87
CA ALA A 276 18.40 -15.89 8.45
C ALA A 276 19.20 -14.65 7.99
N LEU A 277 19.27 -13.62 8.84
CA LEU A 277 20.10 -12.44 8.61
C LEU A 277 21.60 -12.75 8.69
N SER A 278 22.03 -13.61 9.61
CA SER A 278 23.42 -14.07 9.68
C SER A 278 23.83 -14.73 8.36
N ASP A 279 23.00 -15.63 7.83
CA ASP A 279 23.27 -16.32 6.57
C ASP A 279 23.31 -15.36 5.37
N ALA A 280 22.43 -14.36 5.35
CA ALA A 280 22.40 -13.33 4.32
C ALA A 280 23.65 -12.42 4.37
N VAL A 281 24.11 -12.04 5.57
CA VAL A 281 25.33 -11.22 5.72
C VAL A 281 26.57 -12.00 5.30
N LEU A 282 26.67 -13.27 5.70
CA LEU A 282 27.75 -14.15 5.26
C LEU A 282 27.73 -14.32 3.73
N GLY A 283 26.54 -14.54 3.15
CA GLY A 283 26.37 -14.66 1.71
C GLY A 283 26.65 -13.38 0.93
N ALA A 284 26.41 -12.20 1.52
CA ALA A 284 26.81 -10.92 0.96
C ALA A 284 28.34 -10.76 0.96
N ALA A 285 29.01 -11.18 2.04
CA ALA A 285 30.45 -11.07 2.16
C ALA A 285 31.22 -11.93 1.15
N GLU A 286 30.77 -13.17 0.95
CA GLU A 286 31.34 -14.09 -0.04
C GLU A 286 31.23 -13.56 -1.47
N ARG A 287 30.02 -13.14 -1.88
CA ARG A 287 29.75 -12.70 -3.25
C ARG A 287 30.49 -11.42 -3.62
N ASN A 288 30.63 -10.50 -2.68
CA ASN A 288 31.18 -9.17 -2.94
C ASN A 288 32.67 -9.05 -2.54
N GLY A 289 33.23 -10.08 -1.87
CA GLY A 289 34.61 -10.08 -1.41
C GLY A 289 34.92 -8.96 -0.42
N ALA A 290 33.94 -8.60 0.41
CA ALA A 290 33.99 -7.47 1.33
C ALA A 290 33.20 -7.76 2.62
N LEU A 291 33.55 -7.08 3.71
CA LEU A 291 32.81 -7.07 4.97
C LEU A 291 32.44 -5.63 5.33
N PRO A 292 31.33 -5.41 6.04
CA PRO A 292 30.98 -4.09 6.52
C PRO A 292 31.99 -3.59 7.57
N ARG A 293 32.06 -2.27 7.77
CA ARG A 293 32.59 -1.70 9.02
C ARG A 293 31.51 -1.69 10.09
N GLU A 294 30.28 -1.41 9.70
CA GLU A 294 29.10 -1.44 10.55
C GLU A 294 27.94 -2.18 9.88
N LEU A 295 27.23 -3.00 10.64
CA LEU A 295 25.99 -3.63 10.23
C LEU A 295 24.84 -2.99 11.00
N HIS A 296 23.91 -2.37 10.28
CA HIS A 296 22.74 -1.71 10.81
C HIS A 296 21.55 -2.67 10.71
N LEU A 297 20.88 -2.89 11.84
CA LEU A 297 19.78 -3.84 11.99
C LEU A 297 18.57 -3.14 12.63
N ARG A 298 17.37 -3.59 12.29
CA ARG A 298 16.13 -3.09 12.89
C ARG A 298 15.94 -3.71 14.29
N GLY A 299 15.77 -2.84 15.28
CA GLY A 299 15.48 -3.24 16.67
C GLY A 299 16.68 -3.67 17.50
N GLU A 300 16.63 -3.40 18.81
CA GLU A 300 17.72 -3.71 19.74
C GLU A 300 17.91 -5.23 19.97
N GLU A 301 16.81 -5.99 20.02
CA GLU A 301 16.86 -7.44 20.24
C GLU A 301 17.61 -8.16 19.10
N THR A 302 17.25 -7.88 17.85
CA THR A 302 17.90 -8.45 16.66
C THR A 302 19.38 -8.08 16.61
N ALA A 303 19.72 -6.83 16.93
CA ALA A 303 21.11 -6.37 16.99
C ALA A 303 21.93 -7.11 18.06
N ARG A 304 21.37 -7.27 19.26
CA ARG A 304 21.99 -8.04 20.35
C ARG A 304 22.20 -9.51 19.97
N LEU A 305 21.21 -10.13 19.31
CA LEU A 305 21.30 -11.53 18.89
C LEU A 305 22.32 -11.76 17.75
N LEU A 306 22.57 -10.75 16.90
CA LEU A 306 23.56 -10.80 15.80
C LEU A 306 24.96 -10.30 16.19
N GLU A 307 25.12 -9.68 17.36
CA GLU A 307 26.40 -9.20 17.86
C GLU A 307 27.53 -10.26 17.86
N PRO A 308 27.28 -11.55 18.19
CA PRO A 308 28.31 -12.58 18.11
C PRO A 308 28.94 -12.73 16.71
N LEU A 309 28.18 -12.48 15.63
CA LEU A 309 28.71 -12.52 14.26
C LEU A 309 29.67 -11.35 14.00
N GLY A 310 29.29 -10.14 14.43
CA GLY A 310 30.12 -8.95 14.32
C GLY A 310 31.42 -9.06 15.11
N LEU A 311 31.36 -9.61 16.33
CA LEU A 311 32.56 -9.94 17.11
C LEU A 311 33.44 -10.97 16.41
N ALA A 312 32.82 -11.99 15.79
CA ALA A 312 33.56 -13.04 15.12
C ALA A 312 34.29 -12.55 13.85
N LEU A 313 33.70 -11.64 13.09
CA LEU A 313 34.23 -11.14 11.81
C LEU A 313 34.79 -9.72 11.89
N GLY A 314 34.80 -9.08 13.06
CA GLY A 314 35.44 -7.79 13.32
C GLY A 314 34.71 -6.59 12.71
N PHE A 315 33.38 -6.52 12.82
CA PHE A 315 32.57 -5.35 12.45
C PHE A 315 31.57 -4.99 13.56
N ALA A 316 31.17 -3.72 13.65
CA ALA A 316 30.23 -3.27 14.66
C ALA A 316 28.79 -3.61 14.26
N VAL A 317 27.97 -4.05 15.21
CA VAL A 317 26.52 -4.22 15.00
C VAL A 317 25.79 -3.07 15.70
N ARG A 318 24.87 -2.41 14.99
CA ARG A 318 24.14 -1.23 15.47
C ARG A 318 22.64 -1.42 15.26
N ALA A 319 21.87 -1.21 16.32
CA ALA A 319 20.42 -1.09 16.20
C ALA A 319 20.06 0.27 15.59
N LYS A 320 19.11 0.26 14.66
CA LYS A 320 18.50 1.44 14.05
C LYS A 320 16.98 1.34 14.16
N ALA A 321 16.32 2.49 14.25
CA ALA A 321 14.87 2.57 14.24
C ALA A 321 14.28 2.21 12.88
N GLN A 322 14.95 2.60 11.79
CA GLN A 322 14.59 2.28 10.41
C GLN A 322 15.83 1.91 9.60
N LEU A 323 15.62 1.16 8.52
CA LEU A 323 16.64 0.74 7.56
C LEU A 323 16.22 1.31 6.21
N GLU A 324 16.80 2.43 5.79
CA GLU A 324 16.29 3.24 4.66
C GLU A 324 16.35 2.46 3.34
N MET A 325 17.45 1.76 3.10
CA MET A 325 17.70 1.05 1.84
C MET A 325 16.97 -0.29 1.81
N VAL A 326 16.91 -0.99 2.95
CA VAL A 326 16.17 -2.25 3.04
C VAL A 326 14.65 -2.01 2.99
N SER A 327 14.11 -0.97 3.65
CA SER A 327 12.68 -0.60 3.51
C SER A 327 12.35 -0.25 2.06
N ALA A 328 13.14 0.61 1.41
CA ALA A 328 12.91 0.98 0.01
C ALA A 328 12.94 -0.23 -0.95
N ALA A 329 13.80 -1.22 -0.68
CA ALA A 329 13.85 -2.45 -1.45
C ALA A 329 12.63 -3.35 -1.20
N CYS A 330 12.14 -3.43 0.04
CA CYS A 330 10.92 -4.17 0.37
C CYS A 330 9.69 -3.53 -0.27
N ASP A 331 9.57 -2.20 -0.21
CA ASP A 331 8.48 -1.44 -0.84
C ASP A 331 8.42 -1.64 -2.36
N ALA A 332 9.59 -1.78 -3.00
CA ALA A 332 9.68 -2.08 -4.43
C ALA A 332 9.24 -3.50 -4.79
N ILE A 333 9.23 -4.43 -3.83
CA ILE A 333 8.80 -5.83 -4.02
C ILE A 333 7.29 -5.98 -3.71
N THR A 334 6.76 -5.23 -2.74
CA THR A 334 5.36 -5.33 -2.29
C THR A 334 4.38 -4.51 -3.15
N ASN A 335 4.83 -3.41 -3.77
CA ASN A 335 4.00 -2.59 -4.65
C ASN A 335 4.20 -2.98 -6.12
N GLU A 336 3.11 -3.25 -6.86
CA GLU A 336 3.07 -3.14 -8.33
C GLU A 336 3.26 -1.67 -8.79
N VAL A 337 4.33 -0.97 -8.38
CA VAL A 337 4.75 0.33 -8.95
C VAL A 337 6.28 0.50 -8.85
N THR A 338 6.95 0.23 -9.98
CA THR A 338 8.19 0.79 -10.54
C THR A 338 9.41 1.21 -9.65
N PRO A 339 10.64 0.80 -10.05
CA PRO A 339 11.89 1.11 -9.33
C PRO A 339 12.41 2.54 -9.58
N ALA A 340 12.85 3.20 -8.51
CA ALA A 340 13.70 4.40 -8.45
C ALA A 340 14.05 4.64 -6.97
N LYS A 341 15.29 4.62 -6.45
CA LYS A 341 16.63 4.75 -7.02
C LYS A 341 17.65 4.08 -6.08
N LEU A 342 18.58 3.34 -6.67
CA LEU A 342 19.96 3.17 -6.18
C LEU A 342 20.83 4.19 -6.92
N ARG A 343 21.74 4.88 -6.23
CA ARG A 343 22.62 5.88 -6.87
C ARG A 343 24.02 5.34 -7.08
N GLN A 344 24.41 5.17 -8.35
CA GLN A 344 25.74 5.45 -8.92
C GLN A 344 25.56 5.76 -10.44
N PRO A 345 26.54 6.39 -11.14
CA PRO A 345 26.25 7.31 -12.25
C PRO A 345 25.87 6.62 -13.58
N GLU A 346 24.82 7.18 -14.18
CA GLU A 346 24.39 7.12 -15.59
C GLU A 346 24.30 5.75 -16.30
N LYS A 347 23.28 4.96 -15.91
CA LYS A 347 22.36 4.39 -16.91
C LYS A 347 20.96 4.91 -16.60
N ARG A 348 20.43 5.77 -17.47
CA ARG A 348 19.05 6.28 -17.41
C ARG A 348 18.13 5.09 -17.71
N TRP A 349 17.71 4.36 -16.68
CA TRP A 349 16.70 3.31 -16.84
C TRP A 349 15.36 3.98 -17.13
N ASP A 350 14.92 3.88 -18.38
CA ASP A 350 13.67 4.44 -18.83
C ASP A 350 12.56 3.40 -18.59
N ARG A 351 11.61 3.72 -17.68
CA ARG A 351 10.51 2.82 -17.31
C ARG A 351 9.66 2.41 -18.51
N ARG A 352 9.67 3.17 -19.61
CA ARG A 352 8.99 2.83 -20.88
C ARG A 352 9.57 1.56 -21.52
N ALA A 353 10.84 1.25 -21.30
CA ALA A 353 11.46 0.01 -21.78
C ALA A 353 10.81 -1.24 -21.17
N MET A 354 10.35 -1.16 -19.91
CA MET A 354 9.68 -2.26 -19.22
C MET A 354 8.31 -2.59 -19.82
N GLU A 355 7.69 -1.66 -20.56
CA GLU A 355 6.43 -1.92 -21.28
C GLU A 355 6.59 -2.98 -22.38
N ARG A 356 7.83 -3.20 -22.88
CA ARG A 356 8.12 -4.18 -23.94
C ARG A 356 7.68 -5.60 -23.57
N ALA A 357 8.01 -6.04 -22.34
CA ALA A 357 7.69 -7.39 -21.87
C ALA A 357 6.17 -7.58 -21.73
N THR A 358 5.50 -6.62 -21.10
CA THR A 358 4.03 -6.64 -20.94
C THR A 358 3.30 -6.56 -22.28
N TYR A 359 3.82 -5.78 -23.23
CA TYR A 359 3.27 -5.64 -24.58
C TYR A 359 3.36 -6.95 -25.37
N ASN A 360 4.53 -7.61 -25.35
CA ASN A 360 4.73 -8.89 -26.01
C ASN A 360 3.83 -9.99 -25.42
N LEU A 361 3.67 -10.00 -24.08
CA LEU A 361 2.80 -10.93 -23.39
C LEU A 361 1.32 -10.72 -23.75
N SER A 362 0.82 -9.48 -23.66
CA SER A 362 -0.54 -9.12 -24.06
C SER A 362 -0.84 -9.59 -25.49
N ARG A 363 0.13 -9.41 -26.41
CA ARG A 363 0.01 -9.86 -27.80
C ARG A 363 -0.06 -11.36 -28.02
N ARG A 364 0.58 -12.16 -27.16
CA ARG A 364 0.52 -13.63 -27.20
C ARG A 364 -0.79 -14.18 -26.64
N LEU A 365 -1.45 -13.39 -25.79
CA LEU A 365 -2.74 -13.70 -25.20
C LEU A 365 -3.92 -13.19 -26.05
N GLN A 366 -3.70 -12.15 -26.86
CA GLN A 366 -4.72 -11.57 -27.72
C GLN A 366 -5.20 -12.58 -28.78
N GLY A 367 -6.49 -12.92 -28.73
CA GLY A 367 -7.12 -13.90 -29.64
C GLY A 367 -7.11 -15.34 -29.12
N GLN A 368 -6.49 -15.60 -27.95
CA GLN A 368 -6.62 -16.87 -27.26
C GLN A 368 -7.91 -16.84 -26.43
N VAL A 369 -8.73 -17.87 -26.59
CA VAL A 369 -9.89 -18.12 -25.74
C VAL A 369 -9.52 -19.31 -24.88
N PHE A 370 -9.42 -19.09 -23.57
CA PHE A 370 -9.20 -20.16 -22.61
C PHE A 370 -10.55 -20.58 -22.04
N GLU A 371 -10.84 -21.88 -22.07
CA GLU A 371 -12.06 -22.46 -21.50
C GLU A 371 -12.00 -22.48 -19.97
N SER A 372 -10.79 -22.43 -19.38
CA SER A 372 -10.57 -22.26 -17.94
C SER A 372 -9.25 -21.55 -17.62
N ALA A 373 -9.12 -21.07 -16.38
CA ALA A 373 -7.87 -20.48 -15.90
C ALA A 373 -6.70 -21.49 -15.89
N GLU A 374 -6.95 -22.80 -15.71
CA GLU A 374 -5.90 -23.82 -15.81
C GLU A 374 -5.36 -23.99 -17.23
N GLU A 375 -6.19 -23.74 -18.25
CA GLU A 375 -5.73 -23.73 -19.64
C GLU A 375 -4.84 -22.53 -19.94
N GLY A 376 -5.24 -21.34 -19.46
CA GLY A 376 -4.41 -20.13 -19.55
C GLY A 376 -3.07 -20.26 -18.83
N ASN A 377 -3.06 -20.84 -17.63
CA ASN A 377 -1.83 -21.04 -16.85
C ASN A 377 -0.88 -22.05 -17.50
N ARG A 378 -1.40 -23.17 -18.05
CA ARG A 378 -0.57 -24.14 -18.79
C ARG A 378 0.03 -23.55 -20.07
N TYR A 379 -0.72 -22.71 -20.77
CA TYR A 379 -0.22 -22.00 -21.94
C TYR A 379 0.93 -21.04 -21.57
N LEU A 380 0.80 -20.31 -20.46
CA LEU A 380 1.86 -19.43 -19.96
C LEU A 380 3.10 -20.19 -19.47
N GLU A 381 2.93 -21.32 -18.78
CA GLU A 381 4.05 -22.18 -18.35
C GLU A 381 4.78 -22.79 -19.54
N ALA A 382 4.05 -23.28 -20.56
CA ALA A 382 4.65 -23.80 -21.78
C ALA A 382 5.44 -22.73 -22.57
N LEU A 383 4.95 -21.49 -22.61
CA LEU A 383 5.69 -20.35 -23.18
C LEU A 383 6.95 -20.00 -22.39
N ARG A 384 6.94 -20.17 -21.07
CA ARG A 384 8.10 -19.93 -20.20
C ARG A 384 9.17 -21.02 -20.36
N GLU A 385 8.76 -22.28 -20.45
CA GLU A 385 9.68 -23.43 -20.61
C GLU A 385 10.33 -23.49 -21.99
N SER A 386 9.61 -23.06 -23.04
CA SER A 386 10.14 -22.99 -24.41
C SER A 386 11.10 -21.81 -24.64
N GLY A 387 11.20 -20.87 -23.70
CA GLY A 387 11.94 -19.61 -23.87
C GLY A 387 11.23 -18.62 -24.80
N GLU A 388 10.06 -18.97 -25.34
CA GLU A 388 9.29 -18.10 -26.24
C GLU A 388 8.72 -16.87 -25.53
N LEU A 389 8.57 -16.89 -24.21
CA LEU A 389 8.14 -15.72 -23.42
C LEU A 389 9.07 -14.51 -23.64
N ASP A 390 10.37 -14.75 -23.85
CA ASP A 390 11.41 -13.73 -24.06
C ASP A 390 11.57 -13.33 -25.54
N GLU A 391 10.98 -14.11 -26.47
CA GLU A 391 11.01 -13.81 -27.91
C GLU A 391 9.85 -12.88 -28.29
N ALA A 392 10.18 -11.73 -28.92
CA ALA A 392 9.18 -10.79 -29.39
C ALA A 392 8.37 -11.41 -30.54
N PRO A 393 7.02 -11.44 -30.47
CA PRO A 393 6.20 -11.96 -31.55
C PRO A 393 6.38 -11.11 -32.82
N ALA A 394 6.22 -11.73 -34.00
CA ALA A 394 6.41 -11.03 -35.26
C ALA A 394 5.53 -9.75 -35.33
N PRO A 395 6.10 -8.60 -35.72
CA PRO A 395 5.37 -7.35 -35.78
C PRO A 395 4.30 -7.41 -36.87
N ARG A 396 3.07 -6.97 -36.55
CA ARG A 396 1.90 -7.01 -37.43
C ARG A 396 1.76 -5.74 -38.26
N SER A 397 2.46 -4.66 -37.90
CA SER A 397 2.40 -3.38 -38.59
C SER A 397 3.75 -2.65 -38.57
N ALA A 398 3.92 -1.69 -39.48
CA ALA A 398 5.10 -0.83 -39.49
C ALA A 398 5.22 0.01 -38.20
N LEU A 399 4.08 0.35 -37.58
CA LEU A 399 4.02 1.04 -36.29
C LEU A 399 4.59 0.19 -35.16
N GLU A 400 4.28 -1.11 -35.14
CA GLU A 400 4.84 -2.02 -34.13
C GLU A 400 6.36 -2.18 -34.27
N VAL A 401 6.87 -2.25 -35.52
CA VAL A 401 8.32 -2.25 -35.76
C VAL A 401 8.93 -0.95 -35.24
N ALA A 402 8.29 0.19 -35.50
CA ALA A 402 8.73 1.48 -35.01
C ALA A 402 8.74 1.55 -33.48
N GLN A 403 7.70 1.05 -32.81
CA GLN A 403 7.62 1.00 -31.34
C GLN A 403 8.70 0.07 -30.74
N GLY A 404 9.01 -1.05 -31.38
CA GLY A 404 10.13 -1.91 -31.00
C GLY A 404 11.47 -1.16 -31.01
N VAL A 405 11.72 -0.36 -32.06
CA VAL A 405 12.90 0.51 -32.14
C VAL A 405 12.89 1.59 -31.05
N MET A 406 11.71 2.04 -30.61
CA MET A 406 11.59 2.99 -29.49
C MET A 406 11.96 2.36 -28.15
N TYR A 407 11.64 1.10 -27.89
CA TYR A 407 12.12 0.41 -26.68
C TYR A 407 13.65 0.32 -26.66
N ASP A 408 14.26 -0.03 -27.79
CA ASP A 408 15.73 -0.01 -27.91
C ASP A 408 16.30 1.41 -27.70
N ALA A 409 15.57 2.46 -28.11
CA ALA A 409 15.95 3.84 -27.84
C ALA A 409 15.88 4.16 -26.34
N PHE A 410 14.79 3.80 -25.66
CA PHE A 410 14.61 4.06 -24.23
C PHE A 410 15.69 3.40 -23.35
N GLU A 411 16.19 2.22 -23.73
CA GLU A 411 17.27 1.53 -23.02
C GLU A 411 18.66 2.09 -23.30
N HIS A 412 18.83 2.87 -24.37
CA HIS A 412 20.14 3.27 -24.83
C HIS A 412 20.68 4.49 -24.06
N PRO A 413 21.88 4.44 -23.45
CA PRO A 413 22.38 5.52 -22.59
C PRO A 413 22.72 6.82 -23.33
N SER A 414 23.10 6.73 -24.62
CA SER A 414 23.52 7.90 -25.41
C SER A 414 22.34 8.69 -26.03
N PRO A 415 22.18 10.00 -25.72
CA PRO A 415 21.21 10.90 -26.37
C PRO A 415 21.27 10.90 -27.90
N LYS A 416 22.49 10.91 -28.46
CA LYS A 416 22.68 10.92 -29.93
C LYS A 416 22.12 9.66 -30.59
N ILE A 417 22.27 8.51 -29.94
CA ILE A 417 21.76 7.23 -30.45
C ILE A 417 20.24 7.15 -30.24
N ARG A 418 19.72 7.63 -29.11
CA ARG A 418 18.28 7.79 -28.85
C ARG A 418 17.58 8.58 -29.95
N VAL A 419 18.12 9.75 -30.29
CA VAL A 419 17.61 10.59 -31.39
C VAL A 419 17.70 9.87 -32.74
N LYS A 420 18.79 9.15 -33.02
CA LYS A 420 18.93 8.38 -34.27
C LYS A 420 17.89 7.26 -34.37
N LEU A 421 17.61 6.56 -33.27
CA LEU A 421 16.62 5.50 -33.20
C LEU A 421 15.19 6.05 -33.32
N ALA A 422 14.85 7.16 -32.64
CA ALA A 422 13.57 7.83 -32.85
C ALA A 422 13.35 8.28 -34.29
N ARG A 423 14.35 8.89 -34.93
CA ARG A 423 14.26 9.24 -36.36
C ARG A 423 14.13 8.02 -37.26
N ARG A 424 14.70 6.88 -36.88
CA ARG A 424 14.52 5.61 -37.61
C ARG A 424 13.10 5.08 -37.40
N ALA A 425 12.56 5.13 -36.18
CA ALA A 425 11.18 4.75 -35.89
C ALA A 425 10.19 5.58 -36.74
N LEU A 426 10.39 6.89 -36.86
CA LEU A 426 9.55 7.76 -37.71
C LEU A 426 9.64 7.45 -39.22
N LYS A 427 10.80 6.95 -39.69
CA LYS A 427 10.93 6.47 -41.08
C LYS A 427 10.19 5.16 -41.32
N LEU A 428 10.06 4.33 -40.29
CA LEU A 428 9.32 3.07 -40.35
C LEU A 428 7.81 3.33 -40.25
N SER A 429 7.40 4.19 -39.33
CA SER A 429 6.02 4.65 -39.22
C SER A 429 5.96 6.11 -38.74
N PRO A 430 5.32 7.02 -39.51
CA PRO A 430 5.12 8.40 -39.09
C PRO A 430 4.14 8.53 -37.92
N ASP A 431 3.43 7.45 -37.54
CA ASP A 431 2.44 7.41 -36.47
C ASP A 431 3.02 6.93 -35.12
N CYS A 432 4.35 6.80 -35.02
CA CYS A 432 5.01 6.45 -33.76
C CYS A 432 5.10 7.66 -32.82
N ALA A 433 4.08 7.83 -31.97
CA ALA A 433 3.96 8.94 -31.03
C ALA A 433 5.17 9.06 -30.07
N ASP A 434 5.65 7.92 -29.55
CA ASP A 434 6.80 7.89 -28.63
C ASP A 434 8.10 8.39 -29.28
N ALA A 435 8.24 8.26 -30.60
CA ALA A 435 9.38 8.82 -31.31
C ALA A 435 9.37 10.35 -31.30
N TYR A 436 8.20 10.98 -31.44
CA TYR A 436 8.09 12.44 -31.28
C TYR A 436 8.31 12.88 -29.84
N ASN A 437 7.76 12.15 -28.86
CA ASN A 437 7.98 12.41 -27.43
C ASN A 437 9.49 12.39 -27.11
N LEU A 438 10.20 11.36 -27.55
CA LEU A 438 11.64 11.25 -27.35
C LEU A 438 12.43 12.36 -28.03
N LEU A 439 12.01 12.78 -29.23
CA LEU A 439 12.65 13.89 -29.93
C LEU A 439 12.41 15.22 -29.22
N ALA A 440 11.22 15.45 -28.66
CA ALA A 440 10.95 16.63 -27.85
C ALA A 440 11.88 16.69 -26.63
N GLU A 441 11.99 15.57 -25.88
CA GLU A 441 12.86 15.46 -24.70
C GLU A 441 14.35 15.72 -25.02
N GLU A 442 14.85 15.21 -26.14
CA GLU A 442 16.30 15.18 -26.43
C GLU A 442 16.78 16.28 -27.38
N THR A 443 15.86 16.90 -28.13
CA THR A 443 16.21 17.90 -29.15
C THR A 443 15.43 19.21 -29.03
N GLY A 444 14.46 19.30 -28.11
CA GLY A 444 13.79 20.55 -27.79
C GLY A 444 14.78 21.58 -27.27
N GLY A 445 15.04 22.62 -28.06
CA GLY A 445 15.87 23.76 -27.65
C GLY A 445 15.04 24.89 -27.05
N THR A 446 13.76 24.98 -27.44
CA THR A 446 12.78 25.98 -27.02
C THR A 446 11.44 25.32 -26.71
N LEU A 447 10.61 25.99 -25.89
CA LEU A 447 9.27 25.49 -25.54
C LEU A 447 8.36 25.36 -26.77
N GLU A 448 8.51 26.22 -27.77
CA GLU A 448 7.77 26.20 -29.01
C GLU A 448 8.14 24.99 -29.90
N GLU A 449 9.41 24.61 -29.91
CA GLU A 449 9.90 23.40 -30.59
C GLU A 449 9.42 22.12 -29.88
N GLU A 450 9.50 22.10 -28.54
CA GLU A 450 8.95 21.01 -27.73
C GLU A 450 7.44 20.86 -27.98
N ARG A 451 6.68 21.96 -27.89
CA ARG A 451 5.23 21.99 -28.18
C ARG A 451 4.94 21.41 -29.55
N ALA A 452 5.67 21.83 -30.59
CA ALA A 452 5.45 21.34 -31.95
C ALA A 452 5.73 19.84 -32.10
N LEU A 453 6.70 19.29 -31.36
CA LEU A 453 6.98 17.85 -31.37
C LEU A 453 5.95 17.06 -30.58
N TYR A 454 5.56 17.50 -29.38
CA TYR A 454 4.50 16.84 -28.61
C TYR A 454 3.14 16.89 -29.31
N GLN A 455 2.83 18.00 -30.00
CA GLN A 455 1.64 18.10 -30.86
C GLN A 455 1.64 17.04 -31.96
N LYS A 456 2.79 16.85 -32.64
CA LYS A 456 2.92 15.77 -33.63
C LYS A 456 2.80 14.39 -33.00
N GLY A 457 3.33 14.20 -31.79
CA GLY A 457 3.18 12.96 -31.02
C GLY A 457 1.72 12.67 -30.68
N LEU A 458 0.97 13.68 -30.28
CA LEU A 458 -0.46 13.60 -30.01
C LEU A 458 -1.23 13.19 -31.28
N GLU A 459 -1.05 13.91 -32.39
CA GLU A 459 -1.71 13.64 -33.67
C GLU A 459 -1.34 12.26 -34.24
N ALA A 460 -0.08 11.84 -34.07
CA ALA A 460 0.38 10.50 -34.43
C ALA A 460 -0.35 9.42 -33.62
N GLY A 461 -0.49 9.64 -32.30
CA GLY A 461 -1.28 8.77 -31.43
C GLY A 461 -2.76 8.72 -31.82
N GLU A 462 -3.36 9.85 -32.18
CA GLU A 462 -4.77 9.92 -32.62
C GLU A 462 -5.00 9.11 -33.91
N ARG A 463 -4.09 9.24 -34.89
CA ARG A 463 -4.15 8.42 -36.12
C ARG A 463 -3.91 6.95 -35.86
N ALA A 464 -2.98 6.62 -34.96
CA ALA A 464 -2.64 5.24 -34.62
C ALA A 464 -3.78 4.51 -33.89
N LEU A 465 -4.47 5.19 -32.97
CA LEU A 465 -5.58 4.62 -32.21
C LEU A 465 -6.88 4.61 -33.01
N GLY A 466 -7.13 5.65 -33.81
CA GLY A 466 -8.34 5.80 -34.60
C GLY A 466 -9.59 6.15 -33.75
N PRO A 467 -10.66 6.67 -34.39
CA PRO A 467 -11.82 7.21 -33.68
C PRO A 467 -12.58 6.16 -32.86
N GLU A 468 -12.70 4.93 -33.35
CA GLU A 468 -13.41 3.85 -32.65
C GLU A 468 -12.77 3.52 -31.29
N PHE A 469 -11.44 3.62 -31.19
CA PHE A 469 -10.73 3.40 -29.93
C PHE A 469 -11.08 4.48 -28.90
N PHE A 470 -11.19 5.74 -29.33
CA PHE A 470 -11.59 6.86 -28.48
C PHE A 470 -13.06 6.79 -28.04
N GLU A 471 -13.91 6.08 -28.77
CA GLU A 471 -15.30 5.85 -28.37
C GLU A 471 -15.43 4.69 -27.39
N GLN A 472 -14.71 3.59 -27.63
CA GLN A 472 -14.90 2.34 -26.89
C GLN A 472 -14.05 2.23 -25.61
N GLN A 473 -12.90 2.91 -25.56
CA GLN A 473 -11.89 2.68 -24.52
C GLN A 473 -11.79 3.81 -23.49
N VAL A 474 -12.68 4.81 -23.54
CA VAL A 474 -12.75 5.88 -22.52
C VAL A 474 -12.88 5.25 -21.13
N GLY A 475 -12.04 5.68 -20.19
CA GLY A 475 -11.99 5.11 -18.85
C GLY A 475 -10.83 4.13 -18.65
N HIS A 476 -10.30 3.56 -19.74
CA HIS A 476 -9.35 2.45 -19.71
C HIS A 476 -8.02 2.75 -20.39
N PHE A 477 -7.81 3.99 -20.88
CA PHE A 477 -6.64 4.36 -21.68
C PHE A 477 -5.32 3.90 -21.04
N TRP A 478 -5.10 4.15 -19.76
CA TRP A 478 -3.83 3.79 -19.12
C TRP A 478 -3.56 2.29 -19.01
N GLY A 479 -4.62 1.48 -18.90
CA GLY A 479 -4.53 0.02 -18.90
C GLY A 479 -4.14 -0.55 -20.28
N MET A 480 -4.38 0.21 -21.36
CA MET A 480 -4.06 -0.16 -22.73
C MET A 480 -2.70 0.41 -23.12
N LEU A 481 -1.72 -0.47 -23.34
CA LEU A 481 -0.34 -0.09 -23.66
C LEU A 481 -0.26 0.76 -24.94
N GLU A 482 -1.14 0.49 -25.90
CA GLU A 482 -1.24 1.17 -27.19
C GLU A 482 -1.56 2.67 -27.04
N SER A 483 -2.28 3.06 -25.97
CA SER A 483 -2.69 4.45 -25.78
C SER A 483 -1.69 5.28 -24.95
N ARG A 484 -0.73 4.63 -24.28
CA ARG A 484 0.23 5.31 -23.40
C ARG A 484 1.13 6.31 -24.13
N PRO A 485 1.65 6.04 -25.34
CA PRO A 485 2.41 7.02 -26.10
C PRO A 485 1.63 8.33 -26.35
N TYR A 486 0.33 8.21 -26.63
CA TYR A 486 -0.58 9.34 -26.80
C TYR A 486 -0.81 10.10 -25.48
N MET A 487 -1.07 9.39 -24.38
CA MET A 487 -1.28 9.99 -23.06
C MET A 487 -0.02 10.73 -22.56
N ARG A 488 1.18 10.22 -22.86
CA ARG A 488 2.45 10.89 -22.59
C ARG A 488 2.60 12.18 -23.40
N ALA A 489 2.34 12.12 -24.71
CA ALA A 489 2.38 13.29 -25.58
C ALA A 489 1.43 14.39 -25.11
N ARG A 490 0.19 14.01 -24.72
CA ARG A 490 -0.83 14.93 -24.22
C ARG A 490 -0.41 15.63 -22.92
N ALA A 491 0.16 14.91 -21.96
CA ALA A 491 0.63 15.49 -20.71
C ALA A 491 1.74 16.54 -20.93
N GLU A 492 2.75 16.19 -21.71
CA GLU A 492 3.88 17.08 -21.97
C GLU A 492 3.50 18.27 -22.84
N LEU A 493 2.57 18.08 -23.80
CA LEU A 493 1.98 19.19 -24.54
C LEU A 493 1.26 20.17 -23.62
N ALA A 494 0.44 19.68 -22.69
CA ALA A 494 -0.26 20.52 -21.71
C ALA A 494 0.72 21.31 -20.84
N ARG A 495 1.83 20.70 -20.42
CA ARG A 495 2.91 21.40 -19.70
C ARG A 495 3.52 22.52 -20.55
N CYS A 496 3.85 22.26 -21.82
CA CYS A 496 4.43 23.28 -22.72
C CYS A 496 3.45 24.44 -22.93
N LEU A 497 2.18 24.15 -23.22
CA LEU A 497 1.13 25.15 -23.40
C LEU A 497 0.96 26.02 -22.16
N TRP A 498 0.99 25.41 -20.97
CA TRP A 498 0.95 26.17 -19.72
C TRP A 498 2.13 27.15 -19.62
N GLN A 499 3.35 26.69 -19.88
CA GLN A 499 4.55 27.53 -19.79
C GLN A 499 4.60 28.64 -20.85
N LEU A 500 3.93 28.45 -21.99
CA LEU A 500 3.75 29.45 -23.04
C LEU A 500 2.62 30.45 -22.74
N GLY A 501 1.88 30.28 -21.64
CA GLY A 501 0.76 31.15 -21.26
C GLY A 501 -0.58 30.76 -21.90
N GLU A 502 -0.64 29.66 -22.66
CA GLU A 502 -1.86 29.12 -23.27
C GLU A 502 -2.68 28.29 -22.24
N HIS A 503 -3.01 28.91 -21.10
CA HIS A 503 -3.52 28.21 -19.92
C HIS A 503 -4.85 27.46 -20.13
N GLU A 504 -5.79 28.03 -20.89
CA GLU A 504 -7.09 27.39 -21.13
C GLU A 504 -6.93 26.08 -21.91
N VAL A 505 -6.08 26.09 -22.94
CA VAL A 505 -5.82 24.91 -23.77
C VAL A 505 -5.13 23.82 -22.93
N ALA A 506 -4.18 24.20 -22.07
CA ALA A 506 -3.54 23.26 -21.15
C ALA A 506 -4.54 22.60 -20.18
N ILE A 507 -5.47 23.39 -19.62
CA ILE A 507 -6.53 22.90 -18.73
C ILE A 507 -7.44 21.90 -19.46
N ASP A 508 -7.82 22.18 -20.70
CA ASP A 508 -8.64 21.28 -21.50
C ASP A 508 -7.92 19.95 -21.78
N HIS A 509 -6.60 19.97 -22.01
CA HIS A 509 -5.83 18.75 -22.13
C HIS A 509 -5.84 17.92 -20.84
N TRP A 510 -5.61 18.52 -19.67
CA TRP A 510 -5.67 17.79 -18.40
C TRP A 510 -7.06 17.24 -18.09
N ARG A 511 -8.12 18.01 -18.36
CA ARG A 511 -9.51 17.53 -18.23
C ARG A 511 -9.79 16.34 -19.13
N GLU A 512 -9.33 16.40 -20.37
CA GLU A 512 -9.47 15.31 -21.31
C GLU A 512 -8.68 14.07 -20.85
N MET A 513 -7.49 14.25 -20.30
CA MET A 513 -6.74 13.14 -19.70
C MET A 513 -7.49 12.49 -18.54
N LEU A 514 -8.14 13.27 -17.67
CA LEU A 514 -8.98 12.74 -16.58
C LEU A 514 -10.29 12.09 -17.09
N ARG A 515 -10.79 12.48 -18.26
CA ARG A 515 -11.92 11.81 -18.93
C ARG A 515 -11.49 10.46 -19.50
N LEU A 516 -10.34 10.42 -20.17
CA LEU A 516 -9.79 9.22 -20.80
C LEU A 516 -9.26 8.21 -19.77
N ASN A 517 -8.69 8.71 -18.66
CA ASN A 517 -8.20 7.94 -17.53
C ASN A 517 -8.71 8.52 -16.18
N PRO A 518 -9.93 8.15 -15.74
CA PRO A 518 -10.50 8.60 -14.47
C PRO A 518 -9.73 8.13 -13.23
N ASN A 519 -9.00 7.01 -13.30
CA ASN A 519 -8.14 6.54 -12.21
C ASN A 519 -6.87 7.39 -12.05
N ASP A 520 -6.58 8.25 -13.03
CA ASP A 520 -5.52 9.25 -13.02
C ASP A 520 -4.16 8.71 -12.53
N ASN A 521 -3.72 7.61 -13.14
CA ASN A 521 -2.44 6.98 -12.84
C ASN A 521 -1.22 7.90 -13.09
N GLN A 522 -1.41 8.98 -13.86
CA GLN A 522 -0.36 9.96 -14.16
C GLN A 522 -0.38 11.17 -13.21
N GLY A 523 -1.35 11.27 -12.30
CA GLY A 523 -1.43 12.35 -11.31
C GLY A 523 -1.83 13.72 -11.89
N MET A 524 -2.54 13.75 -13.02
CA MET A 524 -2.99 14.99 -13.67
C MET A 524 -3.97 15.79 -12.80
N ARG A 525 -4.69 15.16 -11.88
CA ARG A 525 -5.61 15.85 -10.95
C ARG A 525 -4.89 16.86 -10.07
N TYR A 526 -3.68 16.54 -9.60
CA TYR A 526 -2.91 17.44 -8.75
C TYR A 526 -2.45 18.68 -9.53
N ILE A 527 -1.96 18.46 -10.76
CA ILE A 527 -1.56 19.54 -11.66
C ILE A 527 -2.76 20.43 -11.99
N LEU A 528 -3.88 19.83 -12.41
CA LEU A 528 -5.09 20.58 -12.74
C LEU A 528 -5.57 21.45 -11.57
N LEU A 529 -5.65 20.87 -10.37
CA LEU A 529 -6.09 21.58 -9.16
C LEU A 529 -5.14 22.73 -8.80
N ALA A 530 -3.82 22.49 -8.79
CA ALA A 530 -2.84 23.53 -8.50
C ALA A 530 -2.92 24.71 -9.49
N ARG A 531 -3.06 24.39 -10.78
CA ARG A 531 -3.09 25.36 -11.88
C ARG A 531 -4.40 26.15 -11.93
N LEU A 532 -5.55 25.51 -11.67
CA LEU A 532 -6.82 26.21 -11.45
C LEU A 532 -6.72 27.18 -10.26
N GLY A 533 -6.04 26.77 -9.19
CA GLY A 533 -5.84 27.59 -7.99
C GLY A 533 -4.96 28.81 -8.26
N GLU A 534 -3.91 28.65 -9.06
CA GLU A 534 -3.04 29.75 -9.53
C GLU A 534 -3.83 30.82 -10.31
N LEU A 535 -4.83 30.40 -11.08
CA LEU A 535 -5.74 31.30 -11.79
C LEU A 535 -6.85 31.88 -10.89
N GLY A 536 -7.04 31.33 -9.69
CA GLY A 536 -8.11 31.72 -8.77
C GLY A 536 -9.48 31.09 -9.09
N ARG A 537 -9.49 30.04 -9.91
CA ARG A 537 -10.70 29.36 -10.41
C ARG A 537 -11.13 28.23 -9.45
N PHE A 538 -11.30 28.57 -8.17
CA PHE A 538 -11.55 27.59 -7.11
C PHE A 538 -12.90 26.86 -7.24
N GLU A 539 -13.93 27.52 -7.81
CA GLU A 539 -15.26 26.93 -8.01
C GLU A 539 -15.25 25.73 -8.97
N GLU A 540 -14.30 25.69 -9.91
CA GLU A 540 -14.19 24.60 -10.91
C GLU A 540 -13.55 23.33 -10.34
N MET A 541 -13.10 23.37 -9.09
CA MET A 541 -12.44 22.24 -8.44
C MET A 541 -13.43 21.25 -7.81
N GLU A 542 -14.68 21.66 -7.57
CA GLU A 542 -15.66 20.87 -6.80
C GLU A 542 -15.91 19.49 -7.41
N ASP A 543 -16.05 19.40 -8.75
CA ASP A 543 -16.24 18.11 -9.43
C ASP A 543 -15.03 17.19 -9.25
N THR A 544 -13.83 17.77 -9.24
CA THR A 544 -12.59 17.03 -9.02
C THR A 544 -12.50 16.56 -7.57
N PHE A 545 -12.82 17.41 -6.59
CA PHE A 545 -12.86 17.03 -5.18
C PHE A 545 -13.92 15.96 -4.91
N ALA A 546 -15.09 16.05 -5.52
CA ALA A 546 -16.15 15.06 -5.38
C ALA A 546 -15.74 13.71 -5.98
N ARG A 547 -15.08 13.73 -7.14
CA ARG A 547 -14.58 12.52 -7.82
C ARG A 547 -13.48 11.82 -7.02
N TYR A 548 -12.55 12.59 -6.44
CA TYR A 548 -11.38 12.08 -5.70
C TYR A 548 -11.48 12.33 -4.20
N LYS A 549 -12.69 12.18 -3.62
CA LYS A 549 -12.97 12.53 -2.21
C LYS A 549 -12.13 11.79 -1.15
N ASN A 550 -11.55 10.64 -1.51
CA ASN A 550 -10.74 9.80 -0.63
C ASN A 550 -9.22 10.04 -0.81
N ASP A 551 -8.81 11.00 -1.65
CA ASP A 551 -7.40 11.30 -1.87
C ASP A 551 -6.81 12.03 -0.65
N CYS A 552 -5.79 11.43 -0.05
CA CYS A 552 -5.10 11.93 1.15
C CYS A 552 -3.72 12.53 0.85
N SER A 553 -3.32 12.67 -0.41
CA SER A 553 -2.04 13.27 -0.78
C SER A 553 -1.98 14.73 -0.38
N LEU A 554 -0.81 15.17 0.09
CA LEU A 554 -0.67 16.50 0.67
C LEU A 554 -1.00 17.62 -0.33
N GLU A 555 -0.62 17.49 -1.59
CA GLU A 555 -0.93 18.44 -2.67
C GLU A 555 -2.44 18.66 -2.78
N PHE A 556 -3.20 17.56 -2.77
CA PHE A 556 -4.65 17.58 -2.87
C PHE A 556 -5.28 18.25 -1.66
N LEU A 557 -4.82 17.87 -0.45
CA LEU A 557 -5.28 18.45 0.80
C LEU A 557 -4.97 19.95 0.88
N LEU A 558 -3.78 20.39 0.47
CA LEU A 558 -3.41 21.82 0.47
C LEU A 558 -4.29 22.64 -0.48
N ILE A 559 -4.61 22.12 -1.67
CA ILE A 559 -5.53 22.80 -2.59
C ILE A 559 -6.97 22.80 -2.05
N LYS A 560 -7.43 21.69 -1.47
CA LYS A 560 -8.73 21.58 -0.80
C LYS A 560 -8.87 22.59 0.34
N VAL A 561 -7.82 22.78 1.14
CA VAL A 561 -7.79 23.77 2.23
C VAL A 561 -8.00 25.18 1.69
N VAL A 562 -7.18 25.61 0.72
CA VAL A 562 -7.26 26.98 0.20
C VAL A 562 -8.57 27.21 -0.56
N ALA A 563 -9.05 26.24 -1.34
CA ALA A 563 -10.33 26.32 -2.03
C ALA A 563 -11.51 26.45 -1.04
N THR A 564 -11.49 25.66 0.04
CA THR A 564 -12.50 25.73 1.09
C THR A 564 -12.45 27.07 1.82
N PHE A 565 -11.25 27.59 2.10
CA PHE A 565 -11.07 28.92 2.70
C PHE A 565 -11.61 30.03 1.78
N VAL A 566 -11.32 29.99 0.48
CA VAL A 566 -11.84 31.01 -0.47
C VAL A 566 -13.37 31.00 -0.50
N ARG A 567 -13.99 29.82 -0.50
CA ARG A 567 -15.44 29.69 -0.59
C ARG A 567 -16.18 30.00 0.71
N ARG A 568 -15.59 29.64 1.86
CA ARG A 568 -16.27 29.68 3.18
C ARG A 568 -15.65 30.66 4.17
N GLY A 569 -14.55 31.32 3.80
CA GLY A 569 -13.76 32.13 4.71
C GLY A 569 -13.14 31.32 5.86
N SER A 570 -12.81 32.01 6.95
CA SER A 570 -12.43 31.38 8.22
C SER A 570 -13.65 30.71 8.86
N SER A 571 -13.88 29.45 8.52
CA SER A 571 -15.04 28.65 8.92
C SER A 571 -14.60 27.37 9.61
N HIS A 572 -15.57 26.61 10.14
CA HIS A 572 -15.30 25.31 10.73
C HIS A 572 -14.77 24.33 9.67
N GLU A 573 -15.32 24.41 8.45
CA GLU A 573 -14.97 23.55 7.32
C GLU A 573 -13.53 23.80 6.85
N SER A 574 -13.13 25.07 6.67
CA SER A 574 -11.74 25.38 6.29
C SER A 574 -10.74 25.00 7.39
N ALA A 575 -11.12 25.18 8.67
CA ALA A 575 -10.31 24.72 9.79
C ALA A 575 -10.24 23.18 9.91
N ALA A 576 -11.29 22.45 9.53
CA ALA A 576 -11.29 20.99 9.49
C ALA A 576 -10.38 20.46 8.37
N ALA A 577 -10.49 21.01 7.17
CA ALA A 577 -9.59 20.69 6.07
C ALA A 577 -8.11 20.97 6.43
N LEU A 578 -7.85 22.09 7.12
CA LEU A 578 -6.48 22.41 7.57
C LEU A 578 -5.95 21.39 8.58
N ARG A 579 -6.80 20.89 9.49
CA ARG A 579 -6.41 19.83 10.44
C ARG A 579 -6.12 18.51 9.75
N GLU A 580 -6.91 18.15 8.75
CA GLU A 580 -6.66 16.98 7.90
C GLU A 580 -5.27 17.08 7.24
N ALA A 581 -4.95 18.21 6.62
CA ALA A 581 -3.62 18.46 6.03
C ALA A 581 -2.49 18.43 7.08
N LEU A 582 -2.68 19.02 8.26
CA LEU A 582 -1.69 19.01 9.36
C LEU A 582 -1.48 17.61 9.96
N GLY A 583 -2.54 16.79 9.99
CA GLY A 583 -2.47 15.39 10.40
C GLY A 583 -1.64 14.56 9.44
N GLN A 584 -1.74 14.85 8.14
CA GLN A 584 -0.93 14.20 7.11
C GLN A 584 0.53 14.66 7.13
N ASN A 585 0.78 15.96 7.21
CA ASN A 585 2.13 16.50 7.17
C ASN A 585 2.28 17.76 8.03
N LYS A 586 3.17 17.72 9.01
CA LYS A 586 3.42 18.85 9.93
C LYS A 586 4.39 19.90 9.40
N HIS A 587 5.09 19.62 8.29
CA HIS A 587 6.21 20.44 7.80
C HIS A 587 5.78 21.55 6.83
N PHE A 588 4.70 21.34 6.07
CA PHE A 588 4.25 22.30 5.05
C PHE A 588 4.01 23.74 5.57
N PRO A 589 3.53 24.00 6.81
CA PRO A 589 3.21 25.36 7.21
C PRO A 589 4.43 26.28 7.25
N ASP A 590 5.60 25.74 7.62
CA ASP A 590 6.84 26.52 7.67
C ASP A 590 7.30 26.96 6.28
N TYR A 591 7.06 26.14 5.26
CA TYR A 591 7.38 26.48 3.87
C TYR A 591 6.34 27.41 3.25
N LEU A 592 5.04 27.18 3.48
CA LEU A 592 3.98 28.07 3.00
C LEU A 592 4.20 29.48 3.55
N LEU A 593 4.35 29.62 4.88
CA LEU A 593 4.52 30.91 5.55
C LEU A 593 5.90 31.56 5.32
N GLY A 594 6.78 30.93 4.55
CA GLY A 594 8.10 31.47 4.23
C GLY A 594 9.08 31.50 5.40
N LYS A 595 8.79 30.78 6.50
CA LYS A 595 9.74 30.59 7.61
C LYS A 595 10.93 29.74 7.18
N LYS A 596 10.67 28.75 6.32
CA LYS A 596 11.67 27.97 5.58
C LYS A 596 11.60 28.31 4.11
N ARG A 597 12.76 28.37 3.45
CA ARG A 597 12.84 28.59 2.00
C ARG A 597 12.72 27.26 1.27
N LEU A 598 11.98 27.25 0.16
CA LEU A 598 11.98 26.12 -0.77
C LEU A 598 13.40 25.95 -1.35
N PRO A 599 13.91 24.70 -1.42
CA PRO A 599 15.23 24.44 -1.97
C PRO A 599 15.26 24.76 -3.47
N ARG A 600 16.43 25.19 -3.98
CA ARG A 600 16.62 25.47 -5.41
C ARG A 600 16.53 24.22 -6.27
N ARG A 601 16.93 23.07 -5.71
CA ARG A 601 16.82 21.76 -6.33
C ARG A 601 15.73 20.99 -5.59
N MET A 602 14.77 20.48 -6.33
CA MET A 602 13.70 19.68 -5.76
C MET A 602 14.24 18.36 -5.20
N PRO A 603 13.64 17.83 -4.12
CA PRO A 603 13.99 16.53 -3.57
C PRO A 603 13.96 15.46 -4.65
N ASP A 604 14.94 14.57 -4.64
CA ASP A 604 15.05 13.50 -5.63
C ASP A 604 14.10 12.31 -5.34
N SER A 605 13.47 12.30 -4.16
CA SER A 605 12.46 11.36 -3.67
C SER A 605 11.44 12.08 -2.77
N LEU A 606 10.21 11.56 -2.72
CA LEU A 606 9.13 12.05 -1.87
C LEU A 606 8.92 11.05 -0.73
N GLN A 607 8.99 11.52 0.51
CA GLN A 607 8.68 10.73 1.70
C GLN A 607 7.31 11.18 2.22
N MET A 608 6.33 10.26 2.23
CA MET A 608 4.98 10.55 2.72
C MET A 608 5.03 10.98 4.20
N GLY A 609 4.35 12.09 4.54
CA GLY A 609 4.40 12.73 5.86
C GLY A 609 5.73 13.43 6.20
N GLY A 610 6.74 13.32 5.33
CA GLY A 610 8.08 13.86 5.51
C GLY A 610 8.26 15.28 4.98
N GLU A 611 9.44 15.85 5.20
CA GLU A 611 9.75 17.23 4.77
C GLU A 611 9.85 17.36 3.24
N SER A 612 10.25 16.29 2.52
CA SER A 612 10.34 16.31 1.06
C SER A 612 8.97 16.37 0.36
N GLU A 613 7.95 15.68 0.89
CA GLU A 613 6.56 15.80 0.44
C GLU A 613 6.05 17.23 0.67
N ALA A 614 6.31 17.81 1.84
CA ALA A 614 5.96 19.20 2.11
C ALA A 614 6.61 20.18 1.14
N VAL A 615 7.91 20.02 0.84
CA VAL A 615 8.61 20.86 -0.13
C VAL A 615 7.97 20.77 -1.51
N TYR A 616 7.70 19.56 -1.98
CA TYR A 616 7.09 19.33 -3.29
C TYR A 616 5.67 19.90 -3.35
N ALA A 617 4.82 19.52 -2.39
CA ALA A 617 3.43 19.97 -2.36
C ALA A 617 3.32 21.49 -2.24
N VAL A 618 4.15 22.12 -1.40
CA VAL A 618 4.18 23.57 -1.29
C VAL A 618 4.71 24.21 -2.57
N SER A 619 5.72 23.63 -3.24
CA SER A 619 6.22 24.20 -4.50
C SER A 619 5.13 24.27 -5.58
N GLU A 620 4.27 23.27 -5.66
CA GLU A 620 3.15 23.22 -6.62
C GLU A 620 1.96 24.08 -6.19
N CYS A 621 1.63 24.10 -4.90
CA CYS A 621 0.41 24.74 -4.38
C CYS A 621 0.60 26.22 -4.00
N LEU A 622 1.82 26.67 -3.75
CA LEU A 622 2.10 28.04 -3.27
C LEU A 622 1.50 29.15 -4.17
N PRO A 623 1.49 29.05 -5.51
CA PRO A 623 0.82 30.05 -6.35
C PRO A 623 -0.67 30.20 -6.03
N ALA A 624 -1.39 29.10 -5.80
CA ALA A 624 -2.80 29.13 -5.41
C ALA A 624 -3.02 29.78 -4.04
N TRP A 625 -2.16 29.48 -3.07
CA TRP A 625 -2.19 30.09 -1.74
C TRP A 625 -1.89 31.60 -1.76
N LYS A 626 -0.97 32.04 -2.63
CA LYS A 626 -0.73 33.48 -2.86
C LYS A 626 -1.88 34.17 -3.57
N LYS A 627 -2.57 33.46 -4.48
CA LYS A 627 -3.74 33.96 -5.19
C LYS A 627 -4.93 34.18 -4.24
N ALA A 628 -5.10 33.30 -3.25
CA ALA A 628 -6.15 33.40 -2.24
C ALA A 628 -5.86 34.50 -1.20
N THR A 629 -6.49 35.66 -1.38
CA THR A 629 -6.30 36.81 -0.48
C THR A 629 -6.64 36.45 0.97
N GLY A 630 -5.72 36.74 1.89
CA GLY A 630 -5.88 36.48 3.33
C GLY A 630 -5.66 35.03 3.77
N ALA A 631 -5.42 34.07 2.85
CA ALA A 631 -5.22 32.67 3.20
C ALA A 631 -3.95 32.44 4.03
N MET A 632 -2.88 33.19 3.72
CA MET A 632 -1.60 33.11 4.43
C MET A 632 -1.69 33.65 5.86
N ASP A 633 -2.35 34.79 6.04
CA ASP A 633 -2.58 35.39 7.36
C ASP A 633 -3.50 34.49 8.18
N TRP A 634 -4.57 33.98 7.57
CA TRP A 634 -5.46 33.01 8.18
C TRP A 634 -4.71 31.75 8.64
N LEU A 635 -3.84 31.17 7.80
CA LEU A 635 -3.01 30.03 8.19
C LEU A 635 -2.16 30.34 9.42
N ALA A 636 -1.50 31.49 9.45
CA ALA A 636 -0.69 31.92 10.60
C ALA A 636 -1.55 32.07 11.88
N GLU A 637 -2.74 32.66 11.78
CA GLU A 637 -3.69 32.78 12.89
C GLU A 637 -4.17 31.41 13.38
N GLN A 638 -4.47 30.47 12.48
CA GLN A 638 -4.90 29.12 12.87
C GLN A 638 -3.78 28.38 13.60
N LEU A 639 -2.54 28.45 13.11
CA LEU A 639 -1.37 27.85 13.78
C LEU A 639 -1.13 28.44 15.16
N ALA A 640 -1.34 29.75 15.34
CA ALA A 640 -1.26 30.38 16.65
C ALA A 640 -2.32 29.83 17.62
N LYS A 641 -3.52 29.48 17.13
CA LYS A 641 -4.58 28.84 17.94
C LYS A 641 -4.23 27.40 18.32
N PHE A 642 -3.55 26.65 17.45
CA PHE A 642 -3.06 25.31 17.78
C PHE A 642 -1.95 25.32 18.85
N ALA A 643 -1.20 26.42 18.97
CA ALA A 643 -0.15 26.60 19.98
C ALA A 643 -0.67 27.06 21.37
N LEU A 644 -1.97 27.35 21.51
CA LEU A 644 -2.57 27.70 22.81
C LEU A 644 -2.71 26.46 23.71
N PRO A 645 -2.64 26.61 25.06
CA PRO A 645 -2.84 25.50 25.99
C PRO A 645 -4.18 24.78 25.74
N LYS A 646 -4.21 23.45 25.98
CA LYS A 646 -5.36 22.57 25.74
C LYS A 646 -6.67 23.23 26.18
N VAL A 647 -7.52 23.55 25.20
CA VAL A 647 -8.87 24.09 25.43
C VAL A 647 -9.69 23.06 26.21
N GLY A 648 -10.32 23.48 27.30
CA GLY A 648 -11.13 22.61 28.13
C GLY A 648 -12.31 22.03 27.36
N ARG A 649 -12.66 20.76 27.65
CA ARG A 649 -13.73 20.02 26.97
C ARG A 649 -15.07 20.79 26.89
N ASN A 650 -15.33 21.70 27.82
CA ASN A 650 -16.55 22.50 27.90
C ASN A 650 -16.42 23.96 27.44
N ASP A 651 -15.23 24.41 27.07
CA ASP A 651 -14.98 25.79 26.63
C ASP A 651 -15.50 26.04 25.21
N PRO A 652 -15.78 27.29 24.82
CA PRO A 652 -16.12 27.63 23.44
C PRO A 652 -15.01 27.18 22.48
N CYS A 653 -15.40 26.61 21.34
CA CYS A 653 -14.46 26.18 20.31
C CYS A 653 -13.62 27.39 19.83
N PRO A 654 -12.28 27.32 19.87
CA PRO A 654 -11.40 28.44 19.49
C PRO A 654 -11.44 28.74 17.99
N TYR A 655 -12.05 27.84 17.20
CA TYR A 655 -12.18 27.91 15.75
C TYR A 655 -13.47 28.58 15.28
N GLY A 656 -14.20 29.26 16.18
CA GLY A 656 -15.26 30.20 15.79
C GLY A 656 -16.64 29.58 15.53
N SER A 657 -16.86 28.31 15.86
CA SER A 657 -18.17 27.66 15.66
C SER A 657 -19.26 28.08 16.66
N GLY A 658 -18.90 28.81 17.73
CA GLY A 658 -19.80 29.16 18.83
C GLY A 658 -20.26 27.99 19.73
N LYS A 659 -19.90 26.74 19.38
CA LYS A 659 -20.25 25.53 20.14
C LYS A 659 -19.15 25.16 21.15
N LYS A 660 -19.47 24.38 22.19
CA LYS A 660 -18.48 23.81 23.14
C LYS A 660 -17.44 22.96 22.39
N PHE A 661 -16.19 22.90 22.84
CA PHE A 661 -15.10 22.18 22.17
C PHE A 661 -15.45 20.69 21.94
N LYS A 662 -16.00 19.99 22.95
CA LYS A 662 -16.54 18.61 22.79
C LYS A 662 -17.68 18.47 21.77
N LYS A 663 -18.43 19.56 21.61
CA LYS A 663 -19.48 19.84 20.64
C LYS A 663 -19.05 19.85 19.16
N CYS A 664 -17.76 20.04 18.92
CA CYS A 664 -17.26 20.62 17.68
C CYS A 664 -15.92 20.03 17.21
N CYS A 665 -14.86 20.20 17.99
CA CYS A 665 -13.49 19.82 17.59
C CYS A 665 -12.89 18.71 18.45
N GLY A 666 -13.48 18.43 19.61
CA GLY A 666 -13.10 17.32 20.48
C GLY A 666 -13.20 15.91 19.87
N PRO A 667 -14.06 15.63 18.87
CA PRO A 667 -14.10 14.32 18.20
C PRO A 667 -12.96 14.06 17.20
N VAL A 668 -12.20 15.08 16.79
CA VAL A 668 -11.18 15.01 15.71
C VAL A 668 -9.75 15.13 16.27
N ALA A 669 -9.60 15.15 17.59
CA ALA A 669 -8.32 15.30 18.29
C ALA A 669 -7.97 14.09 19.18
N ALA A 670 -8.61 12.95 18.93
CA ALA A 670 -8.35 11.68 19.59
C ALA A 670 -7.62 10.74 18.62
#